data_AF-A0A7H8IYG1-F1
#
_entry.id   AF-A0A7H8IYG1-F1
#
_cell.length_a   1.000
_cell.length_b   1.000
_cell.length_c   1.000
_cell.angle_alpha   90.00
_cell.angle_beta   90.00
_cell.angle_gamma   90.00
#
_symmetry.space_group_name_H-M   'P 1'
#
loop_
_entity.id
_entity.type
_entity.pdbx_description
1 polymer ?
#
loop_
_entity_poly.entity_id
_entity_poly.type
_entity_poly.pdbx_seq_one_letter_code
_entity_poly.pdbx_strand_id
1 'polypeptide(L)'
;MHRRKARSIRSLVAVASLLLGGLAAVPAAQARPTADTSADGLSVWTAEVSRDQIPLLLRSGADGHELGRQVPEKGRGAVELYLTRKQAAKLRGKGVRLTEKKVSAQARNRLKAAGDGVFRPYSGAGGLKQEIVETGRAHPGLTKVVSIGKTTQGKDILALKLTKGAAKSRDGSRPSVLYMSNQHAREWITPEMTRRLMHYYLDNYGKDDRVTRIVDRTELWFVLSANPDGYDYTHQSPANRQWRKNLRDNNGDGKITPGDGVDPNRNFPYKWGYDNEGSSADPADETYRGPAPGSEPETKALDSFEKRIGFDYGINYHSAAELLLYGVGWQVATPTPDDVLYKSLAGTPENSAIPGYHPQVSSELYTTNGEADGHAANVNGMMMFTPEMSTCQTASAVDPDDAWKPGDCASVFTFPDDKKLIQQEFTKNIPFALSVAETAAHPDRPSSSVGIDAPDFTPDTFTTSYARGGDQEVSVTVRKSVRDKRLNYRVDGGRTRTAALRPWKGGETYGGEDNIRFDQYRATVEGADTGEKVQVWYTGRTKSGKRTASEPFTYTVASRPRADTLVIAEEGGSTPARHTAAYTKALADNGRKAAVWDVAAKGAPSALGVLSHFRTVLWYTGAERPGGPTLLAVRDFLNEGGKLITTGERAGGSSEVGPADTDDFSQYYLGADSRITLPSPPAYQGGGALKGTAATLADAPGNPLDSAGGYTVTSDVLPPKDFPQFRSAGAGEYPGARSPYQPYEGDWMAAAGHHDNSWNRLARTVDLTGVNAADKPSLTFRLSHDTEPGYDHVIVEAHTVGQEDWTTLPDAGGGSSAKVPTECEAGFLLNLHPFLKHYLTPGDDGCKATGTTGAWNSFTGSSEGWRPVSLDLSGYAGKKVELSVSYVTDPGTGGRGAFVDSTALVVGGATQDTEGFETALGPWSAAGPPEGSPANPANWTRSQELFHTSAGVTTRDTVLLGFGLEHVPSAAQRAKLVGGALRALRR
;
A
#
# COMPACT_ATOMS: atom_id res chain seq x y z
N MET A 1 45.99 18.02 33.09
CA MET A 1 46.73 19.22 32.61
C MET A 1 47.10 18.95 31.16
N HIS A 2 47.01 19.83 30.16
CA HIS A 2 46.72 21.28 30.12
C HIS A 2 45.64 21.64 29.06
N ARG A 3 44.92 22.73 29.35
CA ARG A 3 44.55 23.91 28.50
C ARG A 3 44.69 23.81 26.97
N ARG A 4 43.92 24.52 26.11
CA ARG A 4 42.66 25.34 26.12
C ARG A 4 42.79 26.32 24.92
N LYS A 5 41.64 26.71 24.31
CA LYS A 5 41.42 27.83 23.34
C LYS A 5 41.90 27.56 21.88
N ALA A 6 41.19 27.86 20.79
CA ALA A 6 39.98 28.64 20.42
C ALA A 6 40.22 30.02 19.74
N ARG A 7 39.34 30.32 18.76
CA ARG A 7 39.12 31.58 18.00
C ARG A 7 40.18 31.96 16.94
N SER A 8 39.90 32.75 15.88
CA SER A 8 38.69 33.06 15.08
C SER A 8 39.01 34.18 14.04
N ILE A 9 38.18 34.35 12.99
CA ILE A 9 37.77 35.65 12.37
C ILE A 9 38.62 36.30 11.21
N ARG A 10 37.91 36.50 10.07
CA ARG A 10 37.91 37.57 9.02
C ARG A 10 39.05 37.81 7.99
N SER A 11 38.70 37.52 6.72
CA SER A 11 38.34 38.44 5.60
C SER A 11 39.13 39.72 5.27
N LEU A 12 39.50 39.88 3.98
CA LEU A 12 39.63 41.07 3.07
C LEU A 12 40.20 40.53 1.72
N VAL A 13 39.67 40.68 0.48
CA VAL A 13 39.13 41.77 -0.36
C VAL A 13 40.17 42.67 -1.07
N ALA A 14 40.32 42.47 -2.39
CA ALA A 14 40.67 43.41 -3.48
C ALA A 14 40.64 42.61 -4.82
N VAL A 15 39.87 42.88 -5.89
CA VAL A 15 39.56 44.09 -6.70
C VAL A 15 40.70 44.51 -7.64
N ALA A 16 40.50 44.32 -8.97
CA ALA A 16 41.21 45.00 -10.06
C ALA A 16 40.39 45.00 -11.37
N SER A 17 40.53 46.05 -12.19
CA SER A 17 39.66 46.41 -13.34
C SER A 17 40.49 47.12 -14.44
N LEU A 18 40.05 47.49 -15.65
CA LEU A 18 38.74 47.57 -16.34
C LEU A 18 39.02 47.62 -17.89
N LEU A 19 38.14 48.27 -18.67
CA LEU A 19 38.35 48.90 -20.01
C LEU A 19 38.25 48.00 -21.28
N LEU A 20 37.64 48.43 -22.41
CA LEU A 20 36.54 49.39 -22.69
C LEU A 20 36.12 49.33 -24.19
N GLY A 21 34.89 49.74 -24.53
CA GLY A 21 34.45 50.12 -25.89
C GLY A 21 33.40 49.19 -26.54
N GLY A 22 32.29 49.65 -27.14
CA GLY A 22 31.81 51.03 -27.35
C GLY A 22 30.28 51.08 -27.59
N LEU A 23 29.69 52.29 -27.61
CA LEU A 23 28.24 52.55 -27.52
C LEU A 23 27.52 52.81 -28.86
N ALA A 24 26.26 52.37 -28.95
CA ALA A 24 25.15 53.09 -29.58
C ALA A 24 23.84 52.73 -28.84
N ALA A 25 22.91 53.68 -28.65
CA ALA A 25 21.84 53.55 -27.64
C ALA A 25 20.45 54.01 -28.12
N VAL A 26 19.39 53.29 -27.71
CA VAL A 26 18.03 53.83 -27.43
C VAL A 26 17.33 52.93 -26.36
N PRO A 27 16.15 53.29 -25.81
CA PRO A 27 15.96 53.60 -24.40
C PRO A 27 15.66 52.39 -23.49
N ALA A 28 15.98 52.54 -22.20
CA ALA A 28 15.66 51.55 -21.18
C ALA A 28 14.17 51.53 -20.83
N ALA A 29 13.45 50.49 -21.28
CA ALA A 29 12.32 49.97 -20.52
C ALA A 29 12.87 49.03 -19.44
N GLN A 30 12.63 49.33 -18.16
CA GLN A 30 12.95 48.41 -17.07
C GLN A 30 12.03 47.19 -17.15
N ALA A 31 12.48 46.15 -17.86
CA ALA A 31 11.91 44.82 -17.71
C ALA A 31 12.11 44.40 -16.24
N ARG A 32 10.99 44.27 -15.51
CA ARG A 32 10.99 43.52 -14.24
C ARG A 32 11.58 42.14 -14.54
N PRO A 33 12.42 41.55 -13.66
CA PRO A 33 12.80 40.16 -13.83
C PRO A 33 11.52 39.33 -13.83
N THR A 34 11.22 38.73 -14.98
CA THR A 34 10.16 37.74 -15.10
C THR A 34 10.51 36.60 -14.16
N ALA A 35 9.60 36.32 -13.21
CA ALA A 35 9.81 35.26 -12.25
C ALA A 35 10.07 33.94 -12.99
N ASP A 36 11.17 33.28 -12.63
CA ASP A 36 11.56 31.98 -13.17
C ASP A 36 10.61 30.91 -12.61
N THR A 37 9.52 30.62 -13.33
CA THR A 37 8.47 29.69 -12.90
C THR A 37 8.80 28.26 -13.30
N SER A 38 9.93 27.74 -12.82
CA SER A 38 10.43 26.38 -13.05
C SER A 38 10.25 25.44 -11.85
N ALA A 39 9.41 25.82 -10.87
CA ALA A 39 9.15 25.00 -9.68
C ALA A 39 8.07 23.93 -9.91
N ASP A 40 8.47 22.66 -9.95
CA ASP A 40 7.58 21.49 -9.87
C ASP A 40 7.05 21.30 -8.43
N GLY A 41 6.07 22.12 -8.07
CA GLY A 41 5.32 21.97 -6.82
C GLY A 41 4.44 20.72 -6.79
N LEU A 42 4.07 20.30 -5.58
CA LEU A 42 3.08 19.25 -5.34
C LEU A 42 1.68 19.77 -5.71
N SER A 43 1.03 19.12 -6.69
CA SER A 43 -0.33 19.45 -7.16
C SER A 43 -1.34 18.40 -6.72
N VAL A 44 -2.61 18.76 -6.78
CA VAL A 44 -3.76 17.87 -6.54
C VAL A 44 -4.26 17.37 -7.89
N TRP A 45 -4.57 16.07 -7.98
CA TRP A 45 -5.02 15.43 -9.22
C TRP A 45 -6.20 14.51 -8.95
N THR A 46 -7.11 14.37 -9.91
CA THR A 46 -8.20 13.41 -9.86
C THR A 46 -7.93 12.27 -10.86
N ALA A 47 -7.88 11.03 -10.38
CA ALA A 47 -7.55 9.81 -11.11
C ALA A 47 -8.81 8.95 -11.35
N GLU A 48 -9.05 8.49 -12.58
CA GLU A 48 -10.08 7.47 -12.86
C GLU A 48 -9.48 6.06 -12.86
N VAL A 49 -9.80 5.29 -11.82
CA VAL A 49 -9.17 4.03 -11.41
C VAL A 49 -10.14 2.86 -11.53
N SER A 50 -9.74 1.72 -12.07
CA SER A 50 -10.48 0.44 -11.97
C SER A 50 -9.94 -0.43 -10.84
N ARG A 51 -10.69 -1.42 -10.32
CA ARG A 51 -10.23 -2.25 -9.16
C ARG A 51 -8.82 -2.83 -9.33
N ASP A 52 -8.48 -3.39 -10.50
CA ASP A 52 -7.13 -3.93 -10.76
C ASP A 52 -6.00 -2.88 -10.75
N GLN A 53 -6.34 -1.58 -10.71
CA GLN A 53 -5.42 -0.45 -10.57
C GLN A 53 -5.32 0.08 -9.11
N ILE A 54 -5.94 -0.58 -8.11
CA ILE A 54 -5.85 -0.18 -6.71
C ILE A 54 -4.48 -0.51 -6.09
N PRO A 55 -3.95 -1.75 -6.14
CA PRO A 55 -2.66 -2.10 -5.49
C PRO A 55 -1.48 -1.27 -6.03
N LEU A 56 -1.58 -0.95 -7.30
CA LEU A 56 -0.73 -0.05 -8.08
C LEU A 56 -0.63 1.38 -7.50
N LEU A 57 -1.75 1.92 -7.01
CA LEU A 57 -1.82 3.24 -6.40
C LEU A 57 -1.43 3.22 -4.91
N LEU A 58 -1.81 2.15 -4.19
CA LEU A 58 -1.34 1.91 -2.81
C LEU A 58 0.19 1.83 -2.73
N ARG A 59 0.82 1.07 -3.63
CA ARG A 59 2.29 1.02 -3.81
C ARG A 59 2.93 2.35 -4.24
N SER A 60 2.13 3.37 -4.55
CA SER A 60 2.57 4.71 -4.89
C SER A 60 2.31 5.74 -3.79
N GLY A 61 1.98 5.28 -2.58
CA GLY A 61 1.67 6.16 -1.44
C GLY A 61 0.33 6.87 -1.54
N ALA A 62 -0.59 6.41 -2.41
CA ALA A 62 -1.95 6.94 -2.49
C ALA A 62 -2.78 6.57 -1.26
N ASP A 63 -3.75 7.42 -0.93
CA ASP A 63 -4.68 7.15 0.15
C ASP A 63 -5.72 6.09 -0.26
N GLY A 64 -5.73 4.96 0.43
CA GLY A 64 -6.58 3.81 0.13
C GLY A 64 -8.09 4.04 0.32
N HIS A 65 -8.50 5.10 1.01
CA HIS A 65 -9.92 5.29 1.35
C HIS A 65 -10.78 5.51 0.12
N GLU A 66 -10.32 6.45 -0.70
CA GLU A 66 -11.00 6.82 -1.94
C GLU A 66 -10.97 5.64 -2.91
N LEU A 67 -9.87 4.89 -2.93
CA LEU A 67 -9.69 3.68 -3.74
C LEU A 67 -10.70 2.57 -3.39
N GLY A 68 -10.93 2.29 -2.10
CA GLY A 68 -11.82 1.21 -1.66
C GLY A 68 -13.33 1.48 -1.85
N ARG A 69 -13.77 2.74 -1.73
CA ARG A 69 -15.20 3.10 -1.85
C ARG A 69 -15.64 3.70 -3.18
N GLN A 70 -14.77 4.49 -3.83
CA GLN A 70 -15.18 5.26 -5.00
C GLN A 70 -15.04 4.43 -6.29
N VAL A 71 -14.25 3.35 -6.27
CA VAL A 71 -14.04 2.43 -7.40
C VAL A 71 -15.07 1.28 -7.38
N PRO A 72 -16.00 1.22 -8.36
CA PRO A 72 -17.01 0.16 -8.41
C PRO A 72 -16.42 -1.20 -8.84
N GLU A 73 -17.09 -2.31 -8.50
CA GLU A 73 -16.74 -3.67 -8.94
C GLU A 73 -16.51 -3.79 -10.45
N LYS A 74 -17.23 -2.99 -11.25
CA LYS A 74 -17.08 -2.89 -12.70
C LYS A 74 -17.13 -1.43 -13.12
N GLY A 75 -16.09 -0.97 -13.82
CA GLY A 75 -15.98 0.39 -14.33
C GLY A 75 -14.73 1.10 -13.80
N ARG A 76 -14.84 2.42 -13.60
CA ARG A 76 -13.83 3.26 -12.98
C ARG A 76 -14.48 4.18 -11.95
N GLY A 77 -13.71 4.55 -10.93
CA GLY A 77 -14.04 5.58 -9.96
C GLY A 77 -12.99 6.68 -9.94
N ALA A 78 -13.43 7.92 -9.71
CA ALA A 78 -12.55 9.03 -9.40
C ALA A 78 -11.91 8.83 -8.02
N VAL A 79 -10.64 9.19 -7.85
CA VAL A 79 -9.93 9.35 -6.55
C VAL A 79 -9.00 10.56 -6.62
N GLU A 80 -8.53 11.08 -5.49
CA GLU A 80 -7.66 12.26 -5.41
C GLU A 80 -6.23 11.91 -5.00
N LEU A 81 -5.25 12.31 -5.82
CA LEU A 81 -3.84 11.98 -5.64
C LEU A 81 -2.98 13.25 -5.50
N TYR A 82 -1.96 13.15 -4.65
CA TYR A 82 -1.09 14.25 -4.24
C TYR A 82 0.28 14.06 -4.85
N LEU A 83 0.51 14.72 -5.98
CA LEU A 83 1.58 14.36 -6.91
C LEU A 83 2.24 15.64 -7.43
N THR A 84 3.57 15.66 -7.43
CA THR A 84 4.30 16.55 -8.34
C THR A 84 3.85 16.29 -9.78
N ARG A 85 4.08 17.20 -10.72
CA ARG A 85 3.79 16.90 -12.14
C ARG A 85 4.50 15.63 -12.60
N LYS A 86 5.73 15.45 -12.14
CA LYS A 86 6.52 14.23 -12.27
C LYS A 86 5.77 13.00 -11.71
N GLN A 87 5.29 13.03 -10.47
CA GLN A 87 4.50 11.91 -9.93
C GLN A 87 3.12 11.74 -10.59
N ALA A 88 2.53 12.80 -11.13
CA ALA A 88 1.24 12.72 -11.82
C ALA A 88 1.36 11.98 -13.15
N ALA A 89 2.48 12.20 -13.83
CA ALA A 89 2.93 11.36 -14.92
C ALA A 89 3.26 9.94 -14.43
N LYS A 90 3.98 9.78 -13.28
CA LYS A 90 4.20 8.47 -12.59
C LYS A 90 2.97 7.60 -12.56
N LEU A 91 1.83 8.18 -12.23
CA LEU A 91 0.61 7.39 -12.08
C LEU A 91 -0.21 7.33 -13.37
N ARG A 92 -0.08 8.34 -14.25
CA ARG A 92 -0.62 8.33 -15.61
C ARG A 92 -0.13 7.12 -16.36
N GLY A 93 1.20 6.99 -16.54
CA GLY A 93 1.95 5.77 -16.84
C GLY A 93 1.08 4.51 -16.79
N LYS A 94 0.69 4.18 -15.57
CA LYS A 94 -0.03 2.99 -15.09
C LYS A 94 -1.43 2.74 -15.66
N GLY A 95 -1.81 3.41 -16.73
CA GLY A 95 -3.16 3.38 -17.25
C GLY A 95 -4.12 4.28 -16.48
N VAL A 96 -3.67 5.10 -15.53
CA VAL A 96 -4.56 5.83 -14.60
C VAL A 96 -4.86 7.22 -15.16
N ARG A 97 -6.12 7.50 -15.47
CA ARG A 97 -6.48 8.76 -16.13
C ARG A 97 -6.49 9.89 -15.12
N LEU A 98 -5.39 10.62 -14.99
CA LEU A 98 -5.29 11.77 -14.09
C LEU A 98 -5.59 13.10 -14.76
N THR A 99 -6.30 13.97 -14.05
CA THR A 99 -6.57 15.36 -14.39
C THR A 99 -6.11 16.27 -13.26
N GLU A 100 -5.34 17.33 -13.53
CA GLU A 100 -4.92 18.28 -12.49
C GLU A 100 -6.14 19.04 -11.96
N LYS A 101 -6.41 18.97 -10.66
CA LYS A 101 -7.59 19.57 -10.04
C LYS A 101 -7.42 21.09 -9.92
N LYS A 102 -8.01 21.83 -10.86
CA LYS A 102 -7.87 23.31 -10.95
C LYS A 102 -9.13 24.02 -10.49
N VAL A 103 -9.02 24.74 -9.37
CA VAL A 103 -10.09 25.64 -8.91
C VAL A 103 -10.06 26.94 -9.73
N SER A 104 -11.21 27.30 -10.31
CA SER A 104 -11.36 28.49 -11.17
C SER A 104 -10.91 29.77 -10.46
N ALA A 105 -10.45 30.78 -11.21
CA ALA A 105 -10.05 32.05 -10.61
C ALA A 105 -11.22 32.75 -9.87
N GLN A 106 -12.44 32.62 -10.40
CA GLN A 106 -13.65 33.11 -9.76
C GLN A 106 -13.91 32.40 -8.42
N ALA A 107 -13.85 31.07 -8.40
CA ALA A 107 -14.02 30.28 -7.18
C ALA A 107 -12.92 30.60 -6.16
N ARG A 108 -11.64 30.63 -6.55
CA ARG A 108 -10.53 31.02 -5.65
C ARG A 108 -10.72 32.40 -5.02
N ASN A 109 -11.14 33.40 -5.81
CA ASN A 109 -11.43 34.74 -5.29
C ASN A 109 -12.62 34.73 -4.32
N ARG A 110 -13.68 33.97 -4.65
CA ARG A 110 -14.89 33.83 -3.86
C ARG A 110 -14.64 33.13 -2.51
N LEU A 111 -13.89 32.01 -2.52
CA LEU A 111 -13.46 31.29 -1.32
C LEU A 111 -12.52 32.13 -0.45
N LYS A 112 -11.55 32.84 -1.06
CA LYS A 112 -10.67 33.77 -0.34
C LYS A 112 -11.44 34.92 0.34
N ALA A 113 -12.51 35.41 -0.29
CA ALA A 113 -13.37 36.45 0.28
C ALA A 113 -14.32 35.92 1.36
N ALA A 114 -14.62 34.62 1.36
CA ALA A 114 -15.46 33.93 2.34
C ALA A 114 -14.66 33.29 3.49
N GLY A 115 -13.33 33.31 3.45
CA GLY A 115 -12.48 32.75 4.49
C GLY A 115 -12.51 33.60 5.77
N ASP A 116 -12.92 32.99 6.88
CA ASP A 116 -13.01 33.62 8.20
C ASP A 116 -11.63 33.85 8.86
N GLY A 117 -10.54 33.31 8.30
CA GLY A 117 -9.20 33.40 8.86
C GLY A 117 -9.02 32.58 10.15
N VAL A 118 -9.73 31.45 10.25
CA VAL A 118 -9.70 30.57 11.42
C VAL A 118 -8.38 29.80 11.47
N PHE A 119 -7.94 29.28 10.33
CA PHE A 119 -6.66 28.58 10.21
C PHE A 119 -5.49 29.57 10.27
N ARG A 120 -4.64 29.42 11.28
CA ARG A 120 -3.51 30.30 11.57
C ARG A 120 -2.21 29.49 11.64
N PRO A 121 -1.05 30.07 11.28
CA PRO A 121 0.24 29.40 11.43
C PRO A 121 0.52 29.01 12.89
N TYR A 122 1.44 28.08 13.09
CA TYR A 122 1.90 27.72 14.42
C TYR A 122 2.76 28.83 15.01
N SER A 123 3.69 29.36 14.22
CA SER A 123 4.60 30.45 14.61
C SER A 123 4.03 31.84 14.31
N GLY A 124 4.70 32.87 14.84
CA GLY A 124 4.35 34.27 14.60
C GLY A 124 3.36 34.85 15.61
N ALA A 125 3.05 36.14 15.44
CA ALA A 125 2.09 36.84 16.28
C ALA A 125 0.66 36.37 15.99
N GLY A 126 -0.10 36.01 17.03
CA GLY A 126 -1.45 35.43 16.91
C GLY A 126 -1.51 33.96 16.47
N GLY A 127 -0.35 33.33 16.23
CA GLY A 127 -0.25 31.91 15.88
C GLY A 127 -0.48 30.96 17.05
N LEU A 128 -0.65 29.67 16.75
CA LEU A 128 -1.03 28.64 17.74
C LEU A 128 -0.04 28.53 18.92
N LYS A 129 1.27 28.72 18.67
CA LYS A 129 2.30 28.72 19.72
C LYS A 129 2.07 29.82 20.77
N GLN A 130 1.69 31.02 20.32
CA GLN A 130 1.40 32.13 21.23
C GLN A 130 0.15 31.83 22.06
N GLU A 131 -0.91 31.35 21.41
CA GLU A 131 -2.18 31.01 22.09
C GLU A 131 -1.98 29.95 23.17
N ILE A 132 -1.27 28.85 22.88
CA ILE A 132 -0.94 27.81 23.88
C ILE A 132 -0.27 28.43 25.12
N VAL A 133 0.73 29.30 24.91
CA VAL A 133 1.48 29.95 26.00
C VAL A 133 0.61 30.95 26.78
N GLU A 134 -0.29 31.67 26.12
CA GLU A 134 -1.21 32.62 26.75
C GLU A 134 -2.32 31.92 27.53
N THR A 135 -2.93 30.86 26.99
CA THR A 135 -3.84 29.98 27.72
C THR A 135 -3.17 29.38 28.96
N GLY A 136 -1.92 28.94 28.83
CA GLY A 136 -1.10 28.48 29.95
C GLY A 136 -0.90 29.52 31.07
N ARG A 137 -0.80 30.81 30.71
CA ARG A 137 -0.65 31.93 31.65
C ARG A 137 -1.98 32.39 32.25
N ALA A 138 -3.07 32.30 31.49
CA ALA A 138 -4.41 32.70 31.93
C ALA A 138 -5.02 31.70 32.94
N HIS A 139 -4.70 30.41 32.83
CA HIS A 139 -5.30 29.35 33.66
C HIS A 139 -4.27 28.54 34.48
N PRO A 140 -3.35 29.15 35.25
CA PRO A 140 -2.21 28.45 35.87
C PRO A 140 -2.60 27.45 36.98
N GLY A 141 -3.85 27.51 37.47
CA GLY A 141 -4.42 26.51 38.37
C GLY A 141 -4.87 25.22 37.67
N LEU A 142 -5.11 25.27 36.35
CA LEU A 142 -5.62 24.17 35.53
C LEU A 142 -4.66 23.74 34.42
N THR A 143 -3.70 24.58 34.04
CA THR A 143 -2.86 24.34 32.85
C THR A 143 -1.36 24.37 33.15
N LYS A 144 -0.60 23.67 32.31
CA LYS A 144 0.87 23.69 32.30
C LYS A 144 1.35 23.45 30.87
N VAL A 145 2.13 24.39 30.32
CA VAL A 145 2.72 24.27 28.97
C VAL A 145 4.13 23.73 29.08
N VAL A 146 4.49 22.78 28.21
CA VAL A 146 5.85 22.24 28.09
C VAL A 146 6.25 22.12 26.62
N SER A 147 7.55 22.22 26.34
CA SER A 147 8.10 21.64 25.12
C SER A 147 8.28 20.14 25.35
N ILE A 148 7.80 19.32 24.40
CA ILE A 148 8.03 17.87 24.40
C ILE A 148 9.32 17.49 23.66
N GLY A 149 9.75 18.34 22.74
CA GLY A 149 11.00 18.24 22.00
C GLY A 149 11.13 19.40 21.01
N LYS A 150 12.05 19.25 20.06
CA LYS A 150 12.28 20.21 19.00
C LYS A 150 12.14 19.55 17.64
N THR A 151 11.66 20.31 16.67
CA THR A 151 11.62 19.93 15.27
C THR A 151 13.01 19.97 14.62
N THR A 152 13.08 19.55 13.36
CA THR A 152 14.29 19.59 12.52
C THR A 152 14.86 21.00 12.37
N GLN A 153 14.02 22.06 12.30
CA GLN A 153 14.48 23.46 12.31
C GLN A 153 14.63 24.05 13.73
N GLY A 154 14.59 23.22 14.78
CA GLY A 154 14.84 23.60 16.17
C GLY A 154 13.67 24.28 16.90
N LYS A 155 12.48 24.33 16.27
CA LYS A 155 11.26 24.90 16.84
C LYS A 155 10.72 24.00 17.94
N ASP A 156 10.23 24.59 19.03
CA ASP A 156 9.61 23.79 20.10
C ASP A 156 8.30 23.16 19.63
N ILE A 157 8.16 21.85 19.82
CA ILE A 157 6.87 21.17 19.77
C ILE A 157 6.26 21.33 21.17
N LEU A 158 5.14 22.06 21.27
CA LEU A 158 4.50 22.36 22.56
C LEU A 158 3.32 21.43 22.85
N ALA A 159 3.23 20.99 24.10
CA ALA A 159 2.06 20.35 24.67
C ALA A 159 1.47 21.22 25.81
N LEU A 160 0.15 21.32 25.88
CA LEU A 160 -0.56 21.87 27.04
C LEU A 160 -1.20 20.73 27.84
N LYS A 161 -0.77 20.59 29.10
CA LYS A 161 -1.44 19.79 30.13
C LYS A 161 -2.63 20.58 30.68
N LEU A 162 -3.79 19.95 30.78
CA LEU A 162 -5.00 20.47 31.40
C LEU A 162 -5.47 19.47 32.47
N THR A 163 -5.41 19.87 33.74
CA THR A 163 -5.88 19.09 34.90
C THR A 163 -5.95 19.95 36.16
N LYS A 164 -6.82 19.60 37.13
CA LYS A 164 -6.91 20.33 38.41
C LYS A 164 -5.57 20.35 39.15
N GLY A 165 -4.94 21.52 39.26
CA GLY A 165 -3.63 21.70 39.87
C GLY A 165 -2.46 21.31 38.97
N ALA A 166 -2.56 21.48 37.65
CA ALA A 166 -1.55 21.08 36.66
C ALA A 166 -0.11 21.51 36.99
N ALA A 167 0.11 22.72 37.50
CA ALA A 167 1.44 23.20 37.90
C ALA A 167 2.02 22.51 39.15
N LYS A 168 1.20 21.82 39.95
CA LYS A 168 1.59 21.14 41.21
C LYS A 168 1.55 19.61 41.11
N SER A 169 0.81 19.05 40.15
CA SER A 169 0.76 17.60 39.90
C SER A 169 1.99 17.15 39.12
N ARG A 170 2.62 16.05 39.57
CA ARG A 170 3.64 15.35 38.77
C ARG A 170 2.99 14.85 37.48
N ASP A 171 3.67 14.98 36.35
CA ASP A 171 3.18 14.46 35.08
C ASP A 171 3.06 12.92 35.14
N GLY A 172 1.99 12.37 34.57
CA GLY A 172 1.66 10.94 34.70
C GLY A 172 1.33 10.51 36.13
N SER A 173 0.79 11.42 36.97
CA SER A 173 0.33 11.07 38.33
C SER A 173 -1.16 10.73 38.42
N ARG A 174 -1.89 10.95 37.33
CA ARG A 174 -3.30 10.59 37.13
C ARG A 174 -3.42 9.86 35.78
N PRO A 175 -4.51 9.11 35.55
CA PRO A 175 -4.79 8.56 34.22
C PRO A 175 -4.77 9.67 33.18
N SER A 176 -4.08 9.43 32.07
CA SER A 176 -3.68 10.48 31.14
C SER A 176 -4.16 10.16 29.72
N VAL A 177 -4.62 11.19 29.01
CA VAL A 177 -5.04 11.12 27.60
C VAL A 177 -4.30 12.13 26.75
N LEU A 178 -3.85 11.71 25.58
CA LEU A 178 -3.26 12.56 24.56
C LEU A 178 -4.28 12.89 23.47
N TYR A 179 -4.48 14.17 23.18
CA TYR A 179 -5.09 14.65 21.95
C TYR A 179 -4.01 15.33 21.13
N MET A 180 -3.62 14.69 20.02
CA MET A 180 -2.64 15.23 19.08
C MET A 180 -3.23 15.37 17.69
N SER A 181 -2.54 16.14 16.85
CA SER A 181 -2.99 16.49 15.51
C SER A 181 -1.81 16.91 14.64
N ASN A 182 -2.05 16.94 13.32
CA ASN A 182 -1.16 17.61 12.37
C ASN A 182 0.28 17.06 12.44
N GLN A 183 0.42 15.73 12.40
CA GLN A 183 1.66 15.07 11.98
C GLN A 183 1.91 15.32 10.49
N HIS A 184 0.85 15.28 9.66
CA HIS A 184 0.91 15.76 8.29
C HIS A 184 0.51 17.24 8.23
N ALA A 185 1.32 18.03 7.53
CA ALA A 185 1.23 19.48 7.56
C ALA A 185 -0.04 20.06 6.90
N ARG A 186 -0.53 19.47 5.81
CA ARG A 186 -1.70 19.96 5.03
C ARG A 186 -3.06 19.85 5.72
N GLU A 187 -3.14 19.15 6.85
CA GLU A 187 -4.40 18.72 7.49
C GLU A 187 -4.94 19.79 8.45
N TRP A 188 -5.24 20.99 7.90
CA TRP A 188 -5.48 22.22 8.67
C TRP A 188 -6.69 22.21 9.61
N ILE A 189 -7.65 21.30 9.43
CA ILE A 189 -8.76 21.13 10.37
C ILE A 189 -8.31 20.55 11.71
N THR A 190 -7.24 19.76 11.74
CA THR A 190 -6.84 18.97 12.91
C THR A 190 -6.24 19.81 14.06
N PRO A 191 -5.44 20.89 13.83
CA PRO A 191 -5.08 21.84 14.88
C PRO A 191 -6.29 22.57 15.47
N GLU A 192 -7.28 22.94 14.65
CA GLU A 192 -8.50 23.61 15.16
C GLU A 192 -9.38 22.64 15.96
N MET A 193 -9.47 21.37 15.58
CA MET A 193 -10.15 20.32 16.35
C MET A 193 -9.55 20.20 17.76
N THR A 194 -8.24 20.02 17.85
CA THR A 194 -7.53 19.90 19.13
C THR A 194 -7.54 21.20 19.95
N ARG A 195 -7.43 22.37 19.31
CA ARG A 195 -7.50 23.68 19.97
C ARG A 195 -8.88 23.97 20.54
N ARG A 196 -9.94 23.68 19.78
CA ARG A 196 -11.33 23.85 20.25
C ARG A 196 -11.67 22.84 21.34
N LEU A 197 -11.13 21.63 21.30
CA LEU A 197 -11.29 20.66 22.37
C LEU A 197 -10.62 21.13 23.67
N MET A 198 -9.39 21.63 23.59
CA MET A 198 -8.67 22.24 24.71
C MET A 198 -9.49 23.36 25.38
N HIS A 199 -10.01 24.30 24.59
CA HIS A 199 -10.86 25.38 25.12
C HIS A 199 -12.21 24.87 25.62
N TYR A 200 -12.84 23.89 24.97
CA TYR A 200 -14.09 23.29 25.44
C TYR A 200 -13.96 22.72 26.86
N TYR A 201 -12.84 22.05 27.18
CA TYR A 201 -12.56 21.59 28.54
C TYR A 201 -12.34 22.74 29.53
N LEU A 202 -11.69 23.84 29.13
CA LEU A 202 -11.49 25.02 29.99
C LEU A 202 -12.79 25.78 30.23
N ASP A 203 -13.52 26.10 29.16
CA ASP A 203 -14.71 26.96 29.17
C ASP A 203 -15.88 26.30 29.89
N ASN A 204 -15.95 24.97 29.91
CA ASN A 204 -17.00 24.21 30.61
C ASN A 204 -16.56 23.69 31.99
N TYR A 205 -15.30 23.88 32.41
CA TYR A 205 -14.86 23.52 33.75
C TYR A 205 -15.60 24.34 34.82
N GLY A 206 -16.20 23.67 35.79
CA GLY A 206 -17.07 24.27 36.80
C GLY A 206 -18.47 24.67 36.31
N LYS A 207 -18.83 24.37 35.06
CA LYS A 207 -20.16 24.60 34.47
C LYS A 207 -20.84 23.31 34.05
N ASP A 208 -20.10 22.42 33.38
CA ASP A 208 -20.54 21.09 32.99
C ASP A 208 -19.94 20.04 33.94
N ASP A 209 -20.82 19.20 34.48
CA ASP A 209 -20.52 18.19 35.48
C ASP A 209 -19.65 17.04 34.95
N ARG A 210 -19.77 16.69 33.67
CA ARG A 210 -19.00 15.64 32.99
C ARG A 210 -17.57 16.12 32.77
N VAL A 211 -17.40 17.27 32.12
CA VAL A 211 -16.13 17.97 31.90
C VAL A 211 -15.40 18.20 33.23
N THR A 212 -16.10 18.72 34.25
CA THR A 212 -15.49 19.00 35.56
C THR A 212 -14.95 17.73 36.21
N ARG A 213 -15.68 16.61 36.17
CA ARG A 213 -15.20 15.31 36.69
C ARG A 213 -13.98 14.78 35.94
N ILE A 214 -13.91 14.96 34.62
CA ILE A 214 -12.77 14.54 33.81
C ILE A 214 -11.52 15.36 34.22
N VAL A 215 -11.60 16.68 34.18
CA VAL A 215 -10.48 17.60 34.49
C VAL A 215 -9.98 17.47 35.93
N ASP A 216 -10.87 17.14 36.88
CA ASP A 216 -10.50 16.86 38.27
C ASP A 216 -9.71 15.56 38.47
N ARG A 217 -9.87 14.58 37.56
CA ARG A 217 -9.42 13.18 37.76
C ARG A 217 -8.38 12.68 36.77
N THR A 218 -8.26 13.31 35.60
CA THR A 218 -7.36 12.88 34.50
C THR A 218 -6.36 13.98 34.14
N GLU A 219 -5.24 13.64 33.50
CA GLU A 219 -4.41 14.62 32.79
C GLU A 219 -4.76 14.61 31.30
N LEU A 220 -5.35 15.70 30.80
CA LEU A 220 -5.61 15.86 29.38
C LEU A 220 -4.45 16.62 28.76
N TRP A 221 -3.80 16.07 27.74
CA TRP A 221 -2.65 16.68 27.08
C TRP A 221 -2.98 17.00 25.63
N PHE A 222 -2.70 18.23 25.21
CA PHE A 222 -3.01 18.74 23.87
C PHE A 222 -1.73 19.10 23.12
N VAL A 223 -1.49 18.46 21.98
CA VAL A 223 -0.43 18.80 21.01
C VAL A 223 -1.11 19.30 19.74
N LEU A 224 -1.21 20.62 19.57
CA LEU A 224 -1.96 21.23 18.45
C LEU A 224 -1.27 21.10 17.08
N SER A 225 0.03 20.76 17.07
CA SER A 225 0.78 20.46 15.87
C SER A 225 1.97 19.59 16.25
N ALA A 226 1.99 18.37 15.76
CA ALA A 226 3.10 17.43 15.89
C ALA A 226 4.22 17.70 14.87
N ASN A 227 3.90 18.33 13.74
CA ASN A 227 4.83 18.82 12.72
C ASN A 227 4.76 20.36 12.52
N PRO A 228 5.18 21.17 13.53
CA PRO A 228 5.15 22.64 13.44
C PRO A 228 5.95 23.26 12.28
N ASP A 229 6.94 22.56 11.76
CA ASP A 229 7.78 23.04 10.65
C ASP A 229 7.04 22.90 9.32
N GLY A 230 6.55 21.71 9.00
CA GLY A 230 5.71 21.51 7.82
C GLY A 230 4.45 22.37 7.88
N TYR A 231 3.80 22.50 9.04
CA TYR A 231 2.60 23.33 9.17
C TYR A 231 2.86 24.80 8.83
N ASP A 232 3.88 25.42 9.42
CA ASP A 232 4.24 26.80 9.06
C ASP A 232 4.62 26.94 7.58
N TYR A 233 5.22 25.91 6.96
CA TYR A 233 5.56 25.91 5.53
C TYR A 233 4.32 25.94 4.62
N THR A 234 3.25 25.22 4.98
CA THR A 234 1.97 25.27 4.24
C THR A 234 1.31 26.66 4.27
N HIS A 235 1.60 27.47 5.29
CA HIS A 235 1.11 28.86 5.42
C HIS A 235 1.97 29.90 4.67
N GLN A 236 3.20 29.56 4.26
CA GLN A 236 4.11 30.51 3.59
C GLN A 236 3.67 30.87 2.16
N SER A 237 3.07 29.94 1.43
CA SER A 237 2.54 30.21 0.09
C SER A 237 1.43 29.22 -0.31
N PRO A 238 0.51 29.61 -1.21
CA PRO A 238 -0.48 28.68 -1.76
C PRO A 238 0.13 27.46 -2.48
N ALA A 239 1.36 27.56 -3.00
CA ALA A 239 2.05 26.44 -3.64
C ALA A 239 2.50 25.36 -2.65
N ASN A 240 2.68 25.73 -1.38
CA ASN A 240 3.10 24.81 -0.32
C ASN A 240 1.90 24.20 0.43
N ARG A 241 0.67 24.63 0.15
CA ARG A 241 -0.53 24.28 0.95
C ARG A 241 -0.77 22.78 1.06
N GLN A 242 -0.33 21.98 0.09
CA GLN A 242 -0.51 20.52 0.06
C GLN A 242 0.67 19.72 0.62
N TRP A 243 1.71 20.38 1.15
CA TRP A 243 2.87 19.70 1.75
C TRP A 243 2.45 18.80 2.92
N ARG A 244 2.90 17.54 2.92
CA ARG A 244 2.57 16.53 3.94
C ARG A 244 3.67 16.36 5.00
N LYS A 245 4.89 16.08 4.53
CA LYS A 245 6.05 15.60 5.31
C LYS A 245 6.59 16.61 6.33
N ASN A 246 7.60 16.25 7.13
CA ASN A 246 8.40 17.25 7.86
C ASN A 246 9.30 18.05 6.89
N LEU A 247 10.19 18.91 7.38
CA LEU A 247 11.12 19.72 6.57
C LEU A 247 12.58 19.26 6.69
N ARG A 248 12.80 17.94 6.69
CA ARG A 248 14.14 17.36 6.60
C ARG A 248 14.72 17.60 5.20
N ASP A 249 15.79 18.38 5.11
CA ASP A 249 16.65 18.41 3.92
C ASP A 249 17.30 17.02 3.75
N ASN A 250 16.89 16.26 2.74
CA ASN A 250 17.29 14.88 2.52
C ASN A 250 18.62 14.79 1.75
N ASN A 251 18.92 15.78 0.91
CA ASN A 251 20.10 15.78 0.03
C ASN A 251 21.25 16.68 0.55
N GLY A 252 20.97 17.60 1.48
CA GLY A 252 21.90 18.55 2.08
C GLY A 252 22.16 19.82 1.26
N ASP A 253 21.30 20.14 0.28
CA ASP A 253 21.48 21.29 -0.62
C ASP A 253 20.96 22.63 -0.08
N GLY A 254 20.25 22.61 1.05
CA GLY A 254 19.71 23.78 1.74
C GLY A 254 18.37 24.29 1.19
N LYS A 255 17.71 23.55 0.30
CA LYS A 255 16.35 23.84 -0.20
C LYS A 255 15.37 22.78 0.31
N ILE A 256 14.08 23.07 0.17
CA ILE A 256 13.01 22.10 0.38
C ILE A 256 12.32 21.88 -0.96
N THR A 257 12.46 20.67 -1.48
CA THR A 257 11.89 20.19 -2.74
C THR A 257 11.02 18.96 -2.46
N PRO A 258 10.27 18.41 -3.43
CA PRO A 258 9.48 17.19 -3.20
C PRO A 258 10.29 15.95 -2.77
N GLY A 259 11.60 15.93 -3.07
CA GLY A 259 12.56 14.92 -2.59
C GLY A 259 12.93 15.03 -1.11
N ASP A 260 12.47 16.09 -0.44
CA ASP A 260 12.77 16.41 0.95
C ASP A 260 11.60 16.09 1.88
N GLY A 261 11.89 16.08 3.17
CA GLY A 261 10.99 15.65 4.22
C GLY A 261 10.91 14.14 4.37
N VAL A 262 10.47 13.72 5.55
CA VAL A 262 10.08 12.35 5.92
C VAL A 262 8.62 12.39 6.38
N ASP A 263 7.84 11.35 6.09
CA ASP A 263 6.50 11.21 6.66
C ASP A 263 6.62 10.85 8.15
N PRO A 264 6.22 11.73 9.10
CA PRO A 264 6.36 11.44 10.52
C PRO A 264 5.51 10.24 10.97
N ASN A 265 4.43 9.94 10.25
CA ASN A 265 3.54 8.81 10.49
C ASN A 265 3.90 7.55 9.66
N ARG A 266 5.14 7.50 9.14
CA ARG A 266 5.82 6.28 8.64
C ARG A 266 7.19 6.06 9.28
N ASN A 267 7.57 6.91 10.23
CA ASN A 267 8.90 6.90 10.84
C ASN A 267 8.97 6.20 12.21
N PHE A 268 7.86 5.78 12.81
CA PHE A 268 7.91 5.11 14.11
C PHE A 268 8.54 3.71 14.02
N PRO A 269 9.28 3.23 15.04
CA PRO A 269 9.94 1.92 15.00
C PRO A 269 9.04 0.69 14.85
N TYR A 270 7.78 0.70 15.30
CA TYR A 270 6.90 -0.48 15.20
C TYR A 270 6.63 -0.83 13.73
N LYS A 271 7.03 -2.04 13.32
CA LYS A 271 6.91 -2.55 11.95
C LYS A 271 7.53 -1.61 10.88
N TRP A 272 8.46 -0.74 11.24
CA TRP A 272 9.09 0.19 10.31
C TRP A 272 9.72 -0.55 9.13
N GLY A 273 9.27 -0.25 7.91
CA GLY A 273 9.76 -0.91 6.70
C GLY A 273 9.64 -2.43 6.75
N TYR A 274 8.53 -2.95 7.28
CA TYR A 274 8.22 -4.38 7.33
C TYR A 274 8.31 -5.04 5.94
N ASP A 275 7.92 -4.29 4.91
CA ASP A 275 8.02 -4.56 3.48
C ASP A 275 8.28 -3.23 2.73
N ASN A 276 7.95 -3.16 1.44
CA ASN A 276 7.94 -1.92 0.66
C ASN A 276 6.51 -1.49 0.24
N GLU A 277 5.51 -1.87 1.03
CA GLU A 277 4.12 -1.42 0.91
C GLU A 277 3.74 -0.49 2.07
N GLY A 278 2.77 0.40 1.85
CA GLY A 278 2.25 1.31 2.89
C GLY A 278 3.18 2.43 3.34
N SER A 279 4.48 2.30 3.10
CA SER A 279 5.50 3.32 3.23
C SER A 279 6.59 3.09 2.19
N SER A 280 7.32 4.14 1.80
CA SER A 280 8.32 4.05 0.73
C SER A 280 9.75 4.26 1.24
N ALA A 281 10.72 3.62 0.58
CA ALA A 281 12.14 3.86 0.77
C ALA A 281 12.69 4.98 -0.15
N ASP A 282 11.90 5.48 -1.10
CA ASP A 282 12.26 6.60 -1.99
C ASP A 282 12.00 7.95 -1.29
N PRO A 283 13.01 8.83 -1.12
CA PRO A 283 12.85 10.17 -0.55
C PRO A 283 11.83 11.07 -1.27
N ALA A 284 11.58 10.84 -2.56
CA ALA A 284 10.60 11.59 -3.34
C ALA A 284 9.14 11.20 -3.05
N ASP A 285 8.90 10.08 -2.38
CA ASP A 285 7.56 9.63 -2.03
C ASP A 285 6.95 10.47 -0.90
N GLU A 286 5.63 10.65 -0.93
CA GLU A 286 4.88 11.33 0.14
C GLU A 286 4.83 10.50 1.44
N THR A 287 5.00 9.18 1.32
CA THR A 287 5.06 8.18 2.40
C THR A 287 6.49 7.74 2.73
N TYR A 288 7.51 8.52 2.35
CA TYR A 288 8.91 8.20 2.64
C TYR A 288 9.13 7.96 4.14
N ARG A 289 9.53 6.74 4.49
CA ARG A 289 9.68 6.25 5.88
C ARG A 289 10.90 6.82 6.62
N GLY A 290 11.76 7.56 5.92
CA GLY A 290 13.04 8.06 6.41
C GLY A 290 14.20 7.06 6.24
N PRO A 291 15.43 7.43 6.64
CA PRO A 291 16.62 6.59 6.51
C PRO A 291 16.76 5.50 7.59
N ALA A 292 16.00 5.59 8.68
CA ALA A 292 16.05 4.65 9.81
C ALA A 292 14.77 4.73 10.66
N PRO A 293 14.40 3.68 11.42
CA PRO A 293 13.29 3.75 12.37
C PRO A 293 13.57 4.81 13.45
N GLY A 294 12.60 5.69 13.65
CA GLY A 294 12.69 6.84 14.53
C GLY A 294 13.86 7.76 14.15
N SER A 295 14.12 8.01 12.86
CA SER A 295 15.17 8.95 12.44
C SER A 295 14.86 10.39 12.83
N GLU A 296 13.60 10.79 12.79
CA GLU A 296 13.17 12.19 12.87
C GLU A 296 13.05 12.71 14.31
N PRO A 297 13.43 13.97 14.56
CA PRO A 297 13.37 14.55 15.90
C PRO A 297 11.93 14.77 16.39
N GLU A 298 10.96 15.00 15.48
CA GLU A 298 9.54 15.06 15.80
C GLU A 298 9.03 13.71 16.34
N THR A 299 9.29 12.62 15.62
CA THR A 299 8.93 11.25 16.00
C THR A 299 9.57 10.84 17.34
N LYS A 300 10.86 11.14 17.55
CA LYS A 300 11.53 10.92 18.84
C LYS A 300 10.91 11.70 19.99
N ALA A 301 10.44 12.93 19.74
CA ALA A 301 9.83 13.77 20.75
C ALA A 301 8.47 13.23 21.20
N LEU A 302 7.65 12.74 20.25
CA LEU A 302 6.37 12.07 20.53
C LEU A 302 6.57 10.78 21.33
N ASP A 303 7.41 9.86 20.84
CA ASP A 303 7.70 8.59 21.52
C ASP A 303 8.27 8.80 22.94
N SER A 304 9.20 9.74 23.10
CA SER A 304 9.75 10.09 24.42
C SER A 304 8.72 10.73 25.34
N PHE A 305 7.75 11.46 24.78
CA PHE A 305 6.67 12.09 25.53
C PHE A 305 5.65 11.06 26.01
N GLU A 306 5.21 10.17 25.12
CA GLU A 306 4.30 9.07 25.44
C GLU A 306 4.85 8.20 26.56
N LYS A 307 6.09 7.72 26.42
CA LYS A 307 6.81 6.94 27.45
C LYS A 307 6.98 7.68 28.77
N ARG A 308 7.18 9.00 28.73
CA ARG A 308 7.37 9.84 29.94
C ARG A 308 6.07 10.05 30.72
N ILE A 309 4.94 10.18 30.04
CA ILE A 309 3.63 10.39 30.69
C ILE A 309 3.00 9.05 31.09
N GLY A 310 3.13 8.02 30.26
CA GLY A 310 2.41 6.76 30.43
C GLY A 310 0.92 6.95 30.19
N PHE A 311 0.56 7.41 28.99
CA PHE A 311 -0.84 7.60 28.59
C PHE A 311 -1.60 6.26 28.57
N ASP A 312 -2.85 6.27 29.01
CA ASP A 312 -3.73 5.11 28.89
C ASP A 312 -4.38 5.05 27.49
N TYR A 313 -4.71 6.23 26.95
CA TYR A 313 -5.39 6.43 25.66
C TYR A 313 -4.88 7.66 24.92
N GLY A 314 -5.10 7.72 23.60
CA GLY A 314 -5.04 8.96 22.84
C GLY A 314 -5.89 8.98 21.58
N ILE A 315 -5.91 10.16 20.95
CA ILE A 315 -6.51 10.40 19.63
C ILE A 315 -5.51 11.18 18.78
N ASN A 316 -5.26 10.68 17.58
CA ASN A 316 -4.44 11.30 16.55
C ASN A 316 -5.36 11.87 15.46
N TYR A 317 -5.68 13.16 15.52
CA TYR A 317 -6.53 13.77 14.51
C TYR A 317 -5.77 13.95 13.20
N HIS A 318 -6.23 13.22 12.19
CA HIS A 318 -5.84 13.34 10.80
C HIS A 318 -7.01 13.87 9.95
N SER A 319 -6.75 14.17 8.69
CA SER A 319 -7.81 14.45 7.73
C SER A 319 -7.34 14.03 6.34
N ALA A 320 -8.17 13.46 5.48
CA ALA A 320 -9.62 13.41 5.50
C ALA A 320 -10.15 12.18 4.78
N ALA A 321 -11.09 11.47 5.42
CA ALA A 321 -11.71 10.25 4.87
C ALA A 321 -13.06 9.90 5.54
N GLU A 322 -13.45 10.58 6.62
CA GLU A 322 -14.62 10.19 7.43
C GLU A 322 -14.47 8.75 7.95
N LEU A 323 -13.32 8.49 8.58
CA LEU A 323 -12.98 7.22 9.21
C LEU A 323 -12.70 7.40 10.69
N LEU A 324 -12.91 6.32 11.45
CA LEU A 324 -12.44 6.20 12.81
C LEU A 324 -11.59 4.94 12.94
N LEU A 325 -10.29 5.11 12.70
CA LEU A 325 -9.32 4.03 12.61
C LEU A 325 -8.78 3.61 13.98
N TYR A 326 -8.36 2.36 14.05
CA TYR A 326 -7.62 1.76 15.17
C TYR A 326 -6.74 0.62 14.66
N GLY A 327 -5.72 0.25 15.43
CA GLY A 327 -4.72 -0.74 15.01
C GLY A 327 -5.30 -2.12 14.63
N VAL A 328 -4.61 -2.90 13.80
CA VAL A 328 -3.26 -2.67 13.25
C VAL A 328 -3.25 -2.03 11.85
N GLY A 329 -2.17 -1.32 11.50
CA GLY A 329 -1.94 -0.81 10.14
C GLY A 329 -1.30 -1.81 9.18
N TRP A 330 -0.45 -2.72 9.66
CA TRP A 330 0.55 -3.41 8.81
C TRP A 330 0.10 -4.71 8.11
N GLN A 331 -1.11 -5.21 8.36
CA GLN A 331 -1.64 -6.39 7.68
C GLN A 331 -3.17 -6.41 7.68
N VAL A 332 -3.77 -6.55 6.49
CA VAL A 332 -5.22 -6.51 6.26
C VAL A 332 -5.98 -7.56 7.10
N ALA A 333 -7.10 -7.12 7.69
CA ALA A 333 -8.01 -7.96 8.46
C ALA A 333 -7.32 -8.79 9.56
N THR A 334 -6.38 -8.19 10.29
CA THR A 334 -5.66 -8.82 11.41
C THR A 334 -6.29 -8.40 12.75
N PRO A 335 -7.15 -9.23 13.36
CA PRO A 335 -7.86 -8.84 14.58
C PRO A 335 -6.93 -8.90 15.80
N THR A 336 -7.08 -7.92 16.70
CA THR A 336 -6.43 -7.92 18.01
C THR A 336 -7.42 -8.34 19.10
N PRO A 337 -6.98 -8.86 20.26
CA PRO A 337 -7.82 -9.00 21.44
C PRO A 337 -8.48 -7.68 21.87
N ASP A 338 -7.81 -6.55 21.68
CA ASP A 338 -8.29 -5.21 22.06
C ASP A 338 -9.31 -4.61 21.10
N ASP A 339 -9.58 -5.23 19.94
CA ASP A 339 -10.71 -4.93 19.07
C ASP A 339 -12.04 -4.84 19.84
N VAL A 340 -12.21 -5.68 20.87
CA VAL A 340 -13.40 -5.68 21.74
C VAL A 340 -13.58 -4.32 22.43
N LEU A 341 -12.47 -3.65 22.76
CA LEU A 341 -12.48 -2.31 23.33
C LEU A 341 -12.59 -1.25 22.23
N TYR A 342 -11.77 -1.34 21.18
CA TYR A 342 -11.79 -0.38 20.06
C TYR A 342 -13.19 -0.24 19.45
N LYS A 343 -13.85 -1.35 19.10
CA LYS A 343 -15.20 -1.38 18.54
C LYS A 343 -16.27 -0.83 19.49
N SER A 344 -16.11 -1.02 20.80
CA SER A 344 -17.04 -0.46 21.79
C SER A 344 -16.96 1.07 21.91
N LEU A 345 -15.78 1.66 21.72
CA LEU A 345 -15.58 3.12 21.76
C LEU A 345 -15.83 3.78 20.42
N ALA A 346 -15.45 3.13 19.32
CA ALA A 346 -15.58 3.68 17.98
C ALA A 346 -16.98 3.51 17.38
N GLY A 347 -17.75 2.51 17.82
CA GLY A 347 -19.06 2.19 17.25
C GLY A 347 -18.99 1.10 16.17
N THR A 348 -20.09 0.91 15.46
CA THR A 348 -20.16 0.08 14.24
C THR A 348 -20.29 0.99 13.00
N PRO A 349 -20.09 0.47 11.78
CA PRO A 349 -20.37 1.20 10.53
C PRO A 349 -21.73 1.90 10.47
N GLU A 350 -22.76 1.32 11.11
CA GLU A 350 -24.14 1.83 11.14
C GLU A 350 -24.40 2.78 12.33
N ASN A 351 -23.58 2.71 13.38
CA ASN A 351 -23.73 3.46 14.63
C ASN A 351 -22.36 3.89 15.17
N SER A 352 -21.71 4.78 14.41
CA SER A 352 -20.38 5.32 14.70
C SER A 352 -20.40 6.34 15.84
N ALA A 353 -19.35 6.33 16.66
CA ALA A 353 -19.15 7.29 17.75
C ALA A 353 -18.88 8.73 17.28
N ILE A 354 -18.54 8.91 15.99
CA ILE A 354 -18.49 10.19 15.31
C ILE A 354 -19.49 10.13 14.13
N PRO A 355 -20.63 10.84 14.18
CA PRO A 355 -21.65 10.75 13.15
C PRO A 355 -21.14 11.08 11.75
N GLY A 356 -21.38 10.16 10.80
CA GLY A 356 -20.90 10.24 9.42
C GLY A 356 -19.58 9.50 9.15
N TYR A 357 -18.78 9.20 10.19
CA TYR A 357 -17.52 8.47 10.01
C TYR A 357 -17.74 6.96 10.09
N HIS A 358 -16.85 6.18 9.48
CA HIS A 358 -16.88 4.71 9.49
C HIS A 358 -15.76 4.12 10.38
N PRO A 359 -16.09 3.38 11.44
CA PRO A 359 -15.11 2.66 12.26
C PRO A 359 -14.55 1.42 11.55
N GLN A 360 -13.23 1.31 11.41
CA GLN A 360 -12.56 0.17 10.76
C GLN A 360 -11.13 -0.02 11.27
N VAL A 361 -10.53 -1.18 10.97
CA VAL A 361 -9.10 -1.44 11.26
C VAL A 361 -8.24 -0.62 10.28
N SER A 362 -7.13 -0.04 10.73
CA SER A 362 -6.29 0.84 9.91
C SER A 362 -5.79 0.18 8.62
N SER A 363 -5.48 -1.11 8.64
CA SER A 363 -5.10 -1.86 7.43
C SER A 363 -6.23 -1.98 6.38
N GLU A 364 -7.50 -1.92 6.79
CA GLU A 364 -8.66 -1.98 5.86
C GLU A 364 -8.84 -0.66 5.09
N LEU A 365 -8.11 0.39 5.49
CA LEU A 365 -7.93 1.59 4.71
C LEU A 365 -6.84 1.32 3.66
N TYR A 366 -5.62 1.01 4.10
CA TYR A 366 -4.56 0.33 3.34
C TYR A 366 -3.47 -0.15 4.30
N THR A 367 -2.67 -1.13 3.87
CA THR A 367 -1.48 -1.56 4.61
C THR A 367 -0.57 -0.36 4.89
N THR A 368 -0.16 -0.18 6.15
CA THR A 368 0.68 0.93 6.62
C THR A 368 1.70 0.43 7.63
N ASN A 369 2.93 0.94 7.57
CA ASN A 369 4.01 0.47 8.43
C ASN A 369 4.84 1.67 8.96
N GLY A 370 5.33 1.56 10.20
CA GLY A 370 5.98 2.67 10.91
C GLY A 370 5.04 3.81 11.38
N GLU A 371 3.76 3.51 11.62
CA GLU A 371 2.74 4.49 12.02
C GLU A 371 2.59 4.64 13.55
N ALA A 372 1.97 5.75 13.97
CA ALA A 372 1.94 6.23 15.34
C ALA A 372 1.01 5.43 16.28
N ASP A 373 -0.16 4.99 15.82
CA ASP A 373 -1.15 4.31 16.64
C ASP A 373 -0.68 2.90 17.00
N GLY A 374 -0.14 2.15 16.02
CA GLY A 374 0.46 0.84 16.23
C GLY A 374 1.72 0.90 17.10
N HIS A 375 2.51 1.98 17.02
CA HIS A 375 3.64 2.20 17.92
C HIS A 375 3.18 2.55 19.35
N ALA A 376 2.22 3.47 19.49
CA ALA A 376 1.62 3.84 20.78
C ALA A 376 1.04 2.59 21.49
N ALA A 377 0.31 1.76 20.76
CA ALA A 377 -0.26 0.52 21.27
C ALA A 377 0.83 -0.47 21.68
N ASN A 378 1.65 -0.90 20.72
CA ASN A 378 2.44 -2.13 20.86
C ASN A 378 3.85 -1.91 21.42
N VAL A 379 4.31 -0.65 21.48
CA VAL A 379 5.57 -0.27 22.15
C VAL A 379 5.31 0.51 23.44
N ASN A 380 4.31 1.39 23.47
CA ASN A 380 4.07 2.29 24.61
C ASN A 380 2.92 1.86 25.53
N GLY A 381 2.11 0.86 25.15
CA GLY A 381 0.99 0.36 25.97
C GLY A 381 -0.21 1.31 26.02
N MET A 382 -0.31 2.22 25.05
CA MET A 382 -1.28 3.30 24.94
C MET A 382 -2.28 2.99 23.82
N MET A 383 -3.56 2.86 24.15
CA MET A 383 -4.62 2.64 23.15
C MET A 383 -4.84 3.91 22.32
N MET A 384 -4.77 3.85 21.00
CA MET A 384 -4.84 5.05 20.16
C MET A 384 -5.82 4.88 18.99
N PHE A 385 -6.46 5.99 18.60
CA PHE A 385 -7.39 6.05 17.48
C PHE A 385 -6.96 7.17 16.53
N THR A 386 -7.17 6.95 15.23
CA THR A 386 -7.00 7.97 14.19
C THR A 386 -8.36 8.30 13.55
N PRO A 387 -9.03 9.39 13.96
CA PRO A 387 -10.13 9.96 13.20
C PRO A 387 -9.56 10.68 11.98
N GLU A 388 -9.93 10.20 10.80
CA GLU A 388 -9.73 10.92 9.54
C GLU A 388 -10.94 11.81 9.30
N MET A 389 -10.77 13.12 9.50
CA MET A 389 -11.90 14.07 9.55
C MET A 389 -12.65 14.24 8.20
N SER A 390 -13.78 14.97 8.18
CA SER A 390 -14.55 15.15 6.94
C SER A 390 -13.75 15.82 5.82
N THR A 391 -13.96 15.33 4.59
CA THR A 391 -13.41 15.92 3.37
C THR A 391 -13.96 17.33 3.14
N CYS A 392 -13.24 18.16 2.37
CA CYS A 392 -13.75 19.46 1.93
C CYS A 392 -15.12 19.34 1.27
N GLN A 393 -15.31 18.34 0.41
CA GLN A 393 -16.54 18.10 -0.33
C GLN A 393 -17.70 17.81 0.63
N THR A 394 -17.51 16.90 1.58
CA THR A 394 -18.55 16.58 2.57
C THR A 394 -18.84 17.76 3.48
N ALA A 395 -17.81 18.45 3.99
CA ALA A 395 -17.97 19.63 4.83
C ALA A 395 -18.75 20.76 4.11
N SER A 396 -18.41 21.04 2.87
CA SER A 396 -19.11 22.04 2.03
C SER A 396 -20.53 21.62 1.63
N ALA A 397 -20.86 20.32 1.68
CA ALA A 397 -22.19 19.83 1.36
C ALA A 397 -23.19 19.95 2.54
N VAL A 398 -22.71 20.22 3.76
CA VAL A 398 -23.56 20.35 4.96
C VAL A 398 -24.46 21.59 4.88
N ASP A 399 -24.00 22.65 4.22
CA ASP A 399 -24.78 23.87 3.99
C ASP A 399 -24.77 24.27 2.50
N PRO A 400 -25.82 23.94 1.73
CA PRO A 400 -25.88 24.23 0.29
C PRO A 400 -26.07 25.72 -0.03
N ASP A 401 -26.47 26.54 0.96
CA ASP A 401 -26.63 27.99 0.82
C ASP A 401 -25.34 28.76 1.16
N ASP A 402 -24.29 28.05 1.58
CA ASP A 402 -23.00 28.62 1.93
C ASP A 402 -22.20 29.10 0.70
N ALA A 403 -21.18 29.91 0.94
CA ALA A 403 -20.17 30.19 -0.07
C ALA A 403 -19.35 28.93 -0.40
N TRP A 404 -18.95 28.12 0.56
CA TRP A 404 -18.13 26.94 0.33
C TRP A 404 -18.96 25.86 -0.41
N LYS A 405 -18.52 25.49 -1.63
CA LYS A 405 -19.26 24.57 -2.51
C LYS A 405 -18.42 23.32 -2.77
N PRO A 406 -19.00 22.10 -2.74
CA PRO A 406 -18.24 20.87 -2.95
C PRO A 406 -17.43 20.84 -4.26
N GLY A 407 -17.97 21.38 -5.35
CA GLY A 407 -17.29 21.45 -6.65
C GLY A 407 -16.11 22.44 -6.72
N ASP A 408 -15.99 23.36 -5.75
CA ASP A 408 -14.90 24.35 -5.69
C ASP A 408 -13.75 23.92 -4.75
N CYS A 409 -13.82 22.71 -4.16
CA CYS A 409 -12.81 22.17 -3.26
C CYS A 409 -11.47 21.89 -3.95
N ALA A 410 -10.41 22.58 -3.54
CA ALA A 410 -9.06 22.43 -4.11
C ALA A 410 -8.43 21.06 -3.84
N SER A 411 -8.76 20.43 -2.71
CA SER A 411 -8.41 19.06 -2.36
C SER A 411 -9.33 18.58 -1.21
N VAL A 412 -9.46 17.27 -0.99
CA VAL A 412 -10.19 16.71 0.16
C VAL A 412 -9.63 17.17 1.51
N PHE A 413 -8.31 17.38 1.63
CA PHE A 413 -7.64 17.94 2.82
C PHE A 413 -7.76 19.48 2.93
N THR A 414 -8.39 20.14 1.96
CA THR A 414 -8.57 21.61 1.96
C THR A 414 -9.91 21.97 2.61
N PHE A 415 -10.09 21.59 3.88
CA PHE A 415 -11.31 21.88 4.65
C PHE A 415 -11.68 23.39 4.58
N PRO A 416 -12.96 23.75 4.43
CA PRO A 416 -13.44 25.14 4.43
C PRO A 416 -12.92 25.99 5.59
N ASP A 417 -12.36 27.17 5.29
CA ASP A 417 -12.01 28.17 6.31
C ASP A 417 -13.26 28.98 6.72
N ASP A 418 -14.27 28.25 7.21
CA ASP A 418 -15.55 28.78 7.66
C ASP A 418 -15.81 28.38 9.12
N LYS A 419 -16.13 29.35 9.95
CA LYS A 419 -16.29 29.13 11.39
C LYS A 419 -17.49 28.26 11.75
N LYS A 420 -18.55 28.25 10.95
CA LYS A 420 -19.77 27.44 11.15
C LYS A 420 -19.50 25.98 10.79
N LEU A 421 -18.92 25.71 9.62
CA LEU A 421 -18.55 24.36 9.16
C LEU A 421 -17.50 23.73 10.09
N ILE A 422 -16.45 24.48 10.47
CA ILE A 422 -15.45 24.02 11.45
C ILE A 422 -16.11 23.73 12.81
N GLN A 423 -17.09 24.55 13.25
CA GLN A 423 -17.79 24.32 14.51
C GLN A 423 -18.71 23.09 14.46
N GLN A 424 -19.38 22.84 13.34
CA GLN A 424 -20.19 21.64 13.14
C GLN A 424 -19.31 20.39 13.22
N GLU A 425 -18.18 20.39 12.51
CA GLU A 425 -17.22 19.27 12.49
C GLU A 425 -16.61 18.98 13.87
N PHE A 426 -16.21 20.03 14.58
CA PHE A 426 -15.79 19.94 15.98
C PHE A 426 -16.89 19.31 16.85
N THR A 427 -18.14 19.73 16.68
CA THR A 427 -19.27 19.26 17.50
C THR A 427 -19.55 17.77 17.31
N LYS A 428 -19.43 17.22 16.09
CA LYS A 428 -19.55 15.77 15.82
C LYS A 428 -18.57 14.94 16.65
N ASN A 429 -17.37 15.47 16.88
CA ASN A 429 -16.25 14.77 17.52
C ASN A 429 -16.27 14.82 19.07
N ILE A 430 -17.00 15.76 19.69
CA ILE A 430 -17.02 15.93 21.16
C ILE A 430 -17.44 14.65 21.90
N PRO A 431 -18.51 13.93 21.53
CA PRO A 431 -18.97 12.76 22.31
C PRO A 431 -17.90 11.67 22.41
N PHE A 432 -17.26 11.34 21.30
CA PHE A 432 -16.15 10.39 21.23
C PHE A 432 -14.93 10.87 22.02
N ALA A 433 -14.51 12.13 21.84
CA ALA A 433 -13.36 12.68 22.56
C ALA A 433 -13.53 12.63 24.09
N LEU A 434 -14.72 12.97 24.60
CA LEU A 434 -15.06 12.86 26.03
C LEU A 434 -15.07 11.40 26.50
N SER A 435 -15.60 10.48 25.69
CA SER A 435 -15.63 9.05 25.95
C SER A 435 -14.24 8.42 26.09
N VAL A 436 -13.26 8.85 25.29
CA VAL A 436 -11.86 8.43 25.42
C VAL A 436 -11.26 8.94 26.75
N ALA A 437 -11.51 10.20 27.13
CA ALA A 437 -11.05 10.76 28.41
C ALA A 437 -11.67 10.06 29.64
N GLU A 438 -12.95 9.74 29.59
CA GLU A 438 -13.62 9.00 30.67
C GLU A 438 -13.09 7.57 30.79
N THR A 439 -12.82 6.93 29.65
CA THR A 439 -12.27 5.57 29.62
C THR A 439 -10.90 5.50 30.27
N ALA A 440 -10.02 6.48 30.07
CA ALA A 440 -8.71 6.46 30.71
C ALA A 440 -8.75 6.32 32.23
N ALA A 441 -9.78 6.86 32.92
CA ALA A 441 -9.93 6.68 34.37
C ALA A 441 -10.13 5.20 34.78
N HIS A 442 -10.70 4.39 33.90
CA HIS A 442 -10.94 2.95 34.06
C HIS A 442 -10.55 2.25 32.75
N PRO A 443 -9.25 2.11 32.44
CA PRO A 443 -8.78 1.91 31.06
C PRO A 443 -9.03 0.50 30.51
N ASP A 444 -9.59 -0.38 31.33
CA ASP A 444 -10.12 -1.69 30.95
C ASP A 444 -11.66 -1.71 30.86
N ARG A 445 -12.35 -0.57 30.94
CA ARG A 445 -13.82 -0.43 30.97
C ARG A 445 -14.26 0.81 30.16
N PRO A 446 -14.51 0.65 28.86
CA PRO A 446 -14.82 1.76 27.97
C PRO A 446 -16.13 2.47 28.33
N SER A 447 -16.13 3.80 28.16
CA SER A 447 -17.29 4.66 28.32
C SER A 447 -17.82 5.04 26.93
N SER A 448 -18.60 4.15 26.30
CA SER A 448 -19.07 4.34 24.93
C SER A 448 -20.09 5.48 24.80
N SER A 449 -19.88 6.41 23.86
CA SER A 449 -20.83 7.47 23.51
C SER A 449 -22.06 6.94 22.77
N VAL A 450 -21.95 5.76 22.15
CA VAL A 450 -23.00 5.07 21.38
C VAL A 450 -23.62 3.89 22.12
N GLY A 451 -23.27 3.71 23.40
CA GLY A 451 -23.88 2.71 24.28
C GLY A 451 -23.48 1.26 23.99
N ILE A 452 -22.38 1.02 23.27
CA ILE A 452 -21.86 -0.33 23.02
C ILE A 452 -20.96 -0.74 24.20
N ASP A 453 -21.34 -1.83 24.87
CA ASP A 453 -20.52 -2.44 25.91
C ASP A 453 -19.37 -3.27 25.31
N ALA A 454 -18.17 -3.18 25.89
CA ALA A 454 -17.13 -4.19 25.70
C ALA A 454 -17.38 -5.37 26.66
N PRO A 455 -17.83 -6.56 26.20
CA PRO A 455 -18.07 -7.71 27.07
C PRO A 455 -16.80 -8.18 27.79
N ASP A 456 -16.95 -8.85 28.95
CA ASP A 456 -15.80 -9.43 29.67
C ASP A 456 -15.19 -10.64 28.93
N PHE A 457 -15.99 -11.34 28.13
CA PHE A 457 -15.65 -12.53 27.35
C PHE A 457 -16.28 -12.46 25.97
N THR A 458 -15.48 -12.63 24.92
CA THR A 458 -15.92 -12.78 23.52
C THR A 458 -15.49 -14.16 23.02
N PRO A 459 -16.38 -15.16 23.02
CA PRO A 459 -16.08 -16.49 22.49
C PRO A 459 -15.73 -16.46 21.01
N ASP A 460 -14.74 -17.25 20.61
CA ASP A 460 -14.57 -17.66 19.22
C ASP A 460 -15.47 -18.87 18.96
N THR A 461 -16.44 -18.70 18.07
CA THR A 461 -17.56 -19.64 17.91
C THR A 461 -17.52 -20.36 16.57
N PHE A 462 -17.72 -21.67 16.60
CA PHE A 462 -17.95 -22.51 15.43
C PHE A 462 -19.12 -23.47 15.69
N THR A 463 -19.72 -23.98 14.62
CA THR A 463 -20.86 -24.92 14.70
C THR A 463 -20.45 -26.40 14.63
N THR A 464 -19.24 -26.66 14.13
CA THR A 464 -18.68 -28.00 13.94
C THR A 464 -17.25 -28.03 14.46
N SER A 465 -16.92 -29.04 15.27
CA SER A 465 -15.53 -29.39 15.57
C SER A 465 -15.26 -30.83 15.19
N TYR A 466 -14.10 -31.11 14.60
CA TYR A 466 -13.68 -32.49 14.38
C TYR A 466 -13.15 -33.11 15.67
N ALA A 467 -13.40 -34.40 15.89
CA ALA A 467 -12.70 -35.16 16.92
C ALA A 467 -12.23 -36.52 16.40
N ARG A 468 -11.12 -37.00 16.97
CA ARG A 468 -10.59 -38.35 16.73
C ARG A 468 -10.36 -39.07 18.06
N GLY A 469 -11.38 -39.09 18.92
CA GLY A 469 -11.29 -39.62 20.28
C GLY A 469 -10.39 -38.77 21.19
N GLY A 470 -10.42 -37.45 21.00
CA GLY A 470 -9.61 -36.51 21.76
C GLY A 470 -10.23 -35.12 21.76
N ASP A 471 -10.06 -34.44 22.89
CA ASP A 471 -9.71 -33.04 23.07
C ASP A 471 -10.00 -32.11 21.87
N GLN A 472 -11.04 -31.29 22.00
CA GLN A 472 -11.28 -30.16 21.10
C GLN A 472 -10.78 -28.87 21.76
N GLU A 473 -10.08 -28.02 21.02
CA GLU A 473 -9.67 -26.71 21.52
C GLU A 473 -10.74 -25.65 21.22
N VAL A 474 -11.01 -24.80 22.21
CA VAL A 474 -11.89 -23.64 22.10
C VAL A 474 -11.13 -22.39 22.54
N SER A 475 -11.45 -21.25 21.92
CA SER A 475 -10.83 -19.97 22.28
C SER A 475 -11.83 -18.91 22.73
N VAL A 476 -11.30 -17.90 23.42
CA VAL A 476 -12.06 -16.76 23.92
C VAL A 476 -11.12 -15.57 24.15
N THR A 477 -11.55 -14.39 23.70
CA THR A 477 -10.92 -13.12 24.06
C THR A 477 -11.53 -12.65 25.39
N VAL A 478 -10.68 -12.32 26.37
CA VAL A 478 -11.10 -12.00 27.75
C VAL A 478 -10.40 -10.75 28.25
N ARG A 479 -11.13 -9.85 28.90
CA ARG A 479 -10.56 -8.67 29.56
C ARG A 479 -9.51 -9.10 30.59
N LYS A 480 -8.27 -8.59 30.50
CA LYS A 480 -7.14 -9.06 31.32
C LYS A 480 -7.44 -9.01 32.83
N SER A 481 -8.17 -7.99 33.29
CA SER A 481 -8.52 -7.78 34.71
C SER A 481 -9.51 -8.79 35.32
N VAL A 482 -10.18 -9.61 34.51
CA VAL A 482 -11.06 -10.69 34.99
C VAL A 482 -10.22 -11.78 35.66
N ARG A 483 -10.60 -12.15 36.88
CA ARG A 483 -9.98 -13.19 37.70
C ARG A 483 -10.76 -14.50 37.60
N ASP A 484 -10.16 -15.59 38.07
CA ASP A 484 -10.76 -16.93 38.14
C ASP A 484 -11.37 -17.40 36.80
N LYS A 485 -10.69 -17.07 35.69
CA LYS A 485 -11.10 -17.39 34.31
C LYS A 485 -11.24 -18.92 34.12
N ARG A 486 -12.43 -19.41 33.75
CA ARG A 486 -12.71 -20.85 33.51
C ARG A 486 -13.49 -21.07 32.21
N LEU A 487 -13.14 -22.15 31.53
CA LEU A 487 -14.02 -22.83 30.58
C LEU A 487 -15.05 -23.66 31.36
N ASN A 488 -16.28 -23.67 30.91
CA ASN A 488 -17.37 -24.53 31.38
C ASN A 488 -18.01 -25.16 30.14
N TYR A 489 -18.34 -26.45 30.20
CA TYR A 489 -18.99 -27.11 29.08
C TYR A 489 -19.91 -28.25 29.52
N ARG A 490 -20.86 -28.60 28.65
CA ARG A 490 -21.71 -29.79 28.77
C ARG A 490 -21.71 -30.54 27.45
N VAL A 491 -21.68 -31.86 27.55
CA VAL A 491 -21.83 -32.79 26.44
C VAL A 491 -23.24 -33.38 26.54
N ASP A 492 -24.04 -33.25 25.48
CA ASP A 492 -25.44 -33.70 25.37
C ASP A 492 -26.31 -33.40 26.62
N GLY A 493 -26.20 -32.17 27.14
CA GLY A 493 -26.97 -31.70 28.29
C GLY A 493 -26.58 -32.32 29.64
N GLY A 494 -25.53 -33.13 29.68
CA GLY A 494 -25.01 -33.78 30.88
C GLY A 494 -24.40 -32.82 31.92
N ARG A 495 -23.67 -33.38 32.90
CA ARG A 495 -23.05 -32.60 33.98
C ARG A 495 -22.06 -31.57 33.43
N THR A 496 -22.14 -30.33 33.93
CA THR A 496 -21.13 -29.29 33.65
C THR A 496 -19.73 -29.76 34.08
N ARG A 497 -18.81 -29.80 33.11
CA ARG A 497 -17.36 -29.94 33.31
C ARG A 497 -16.72 -28.56 33.24
N THR A 498 -15.51 -28.42 33.81
CA THR A 498 -14.80 -27.13 33.86
C THR A 498 -13.30 -27.30 33.66
N ALA A 499 -12.66 -26.38 32.93
CA ALA A 499 -11.21 -26.36 32.72
C ALA A 499 -10.61 -24.97 33.02
N ALA A 500 -9.30 -24.91 33.22
CA ALA A 500 -8.56 -23.65 33.32
C ALA A 500 -8.35 -23.04 31.92
N LEU A 501 -8.49 -21.71 31.81
CA LEU A 501 -8.07 -20.99 30.61
C LEU A 501 -6.54 -20.78 30.63
N ARG A 502 -5.88 -21.01 29.49
CA ARG A 502 -4.45 -20.77 29.27
C ARG A 502 -4.28 -19.58 28.31
N PRO A 503 -3.48 -18.54 28.61
CA PRO A 503 -3.21 -17.48 27.64
C PRO A 503 -2.61 -18.05 26.35
N TRP A 504 -3.10 -17.57 25.20
CA TRP A 504 -2.46 -17.79 23.91
C TRP A 504 -1.25 -16.86 23.80
N LYS A 505 -0.16 -17.32 23.16
CA LYS A 505 1.11 -16.59 23.11
C LYS A 505 1.31 -15.76 21.85
N GLY A 506 0.30 -15.72 20.96
CA GLY A 506 0.49 -15.35 19.56
C GLY A 506 0.89 -16.56 18.71
N GLY A 507 0.74 -16.39 17.40
CA GLY A 507 1.22 -17.34 16.39
C GLY A 507 2.60 -16.93 15.85
N GLU A 508 2.97 -17.49 14.70
CA GLU A 508 4.28 -17.24 14.08
C GLU A 508 4.39 -15.90 13.33
N THR A 509 3.27 -15.28 12.95
CA THR A 509 3.21 -14.04 12.17
C THR A 509 2.51 -12.89 12.91
N TYR A 510 1.45 -13.17 13.66
CA TYR A 510 0.67 -12.15 14.39
C TYR A 510 0.06 -12.66 15.70
N GLY A 511 -0.32 -11.70 16.56
CA GLY A 511 -0.96 -11.92 17.85
C GLY A 511 0.02 -12.07 19.02
N GLY A 512 -0.49 -12.09 20.25
CA GLY A 512 0.30 -12.26 21.48
C GLY A 512 0.94 -10.99 22.03
N GLU A 513 1.30 -10.04 21.16
CA GLU A 513 1.91 -8.75 21.52
C GLU A 513 0.86 -7.62 21.58
N ASP A 514 -0.04 -7.56 20.59
CA ASP A 514 -1.07 -6.52 20.45
C ASP A 514 -2.29 -6.76 21.41
N ASN A 515 -2.06 -6.86 22.73
CA ASN A 515 -3.06 -7.34 23.71
C ASN A 515 -3.11 -6.53 25.03
N ILE A 516 -3.01 -5.21 24.98
CA ILE A 516 -2.90 -4.29 26.15
C ILE A 516 -3.98 -4.52 27.23
N ARG A 517 -5.28 -4.54 26.90
CA ARG A 517 -6.38 -4.57 27.89
C ARG A 517 -7.18 -5.87 27.86
N PHE A 518 -7.28 -6.51 26.72
CA PHE A 518 -7.85 -7.83 26.47
C PHE A 518 -6.77 -8.83 26.07
N ASP A 519 -7.04 -10.12 26.22
CA ASP A 519 -6.09 -11.18 25.88
C ASP A 519 -6.83 -12.42 25.40
N GLN A 520 -6.22 -13.20 24.51
CA GLN A 520 -6.84 -14.40 23.98
C GLN A 520 -6.42 -15.61 24.81
N TYR A 521 -7.37 -16.51 25.08
CA TYR A 521 -7.14 -17.73 25.85
C TYR A 521 -7.56 -18.96 25.05
N ARG A 522 -6.91 -20.09 25.32
CA ARG A 522 -7.28 -21.43 24.85
C ARG A 522 -7.69 -22.31 26.03
N ALA A 523 -8.59 -23.24 25.78
CA ALA A 523 -8.89 -24.35 26.69
C ALA A 523 -9.41 -25.57 25.94
N THR A 524 -9.38 -26.72 26.61
CA THR A 524 -9.68 -28.02 26.02
C THR A 524 -11.00 -28.55 26.54
N VAL A 525 -11.86 -28.99 25.62
CA VAL A 525 -13.06 -29.80 25.87
C VAL A 525 -12.66 -31.27 25.77
N GLU A 526 -12.77 -31.99 26.88
CA GLU A 526 -12.40 -33.40 26.98
C GLU A 526 -13.64 -34.30 27.02
N GLY A 527 -13.53 -35.51 26.45
CA GLY A 527 -14.52 -36.58 26.60
C GLY A 527 -15.89 -36.26 26.00
N ALA A 528 -15.90 -35.75 24.78
CA ALA A 528 -17.06 -35.67 23.89
C ALA A 528 -16.79 -36.53 22.64
N ASP A 529 -17.74 -37.39 22.30
CA ASP A 529 -17.69 -38.38 21.24
C ASP A 529 -18.39 -37.90 19.95
N THR A 530 -18.17 -38.62 18.85
CA THR A 530 -18.78 -38.32 17.55
C THR A 530 -20.30 -38.30 17.61
N GLY A 531 -20.89 -37.20 17.14
CA GLY A 531 -22.34 -36.98 17.06
C GLY A 531 -22.91 -36.17 18.23
N GLU A 532 -22.19 -36.09 19.35
CA GLU A 532 -22.62 -35.35 20.54
C GLU A 532 -22.52 -33.83 20.31
N LYS A 533 -23.36 -33.07 21.02
CA LYS A 533 -23.35 -31.61 21.05
C LYS A 533 -22.65 -31.12 22.30
N VAL A 534 -21.66 -30.24 22.12
CA VAL A 534 -20.97 -29.57 23.21
C VAL A 534 -21.47 -28.14 23.32
N GLN A 535 -22.12 -27.82 24.44
CA GLN A 535 -22.42 -26.45 24.83
C GLN A 535 -21.25 -25.89 25.65
N VAL A 536 -20.71 -24.74 25.25
CA VAL A 536 -19.53 -24.10 25.84
C VAL A 536 -19.87 -22.69 26.32
N TRP A 537 -19.41 -22.33 27.52
CA TRP A 537 -19.44 -20.95 28.02
C TRP A 537 -18.30 -20.67 29.00
N TYR A 538 -17.92 -19.42 29.12
CA TYR A 538 -16.81 -18.98 29.97
C TYR A 538 -17.33 -18.28 31.21
N THR A 539 -16.61 -18.39 32.32
CA THR A 539 -16.94 -17.71 33.58
C THR A 539 -15.71 -17.11 34.24
N GLY A 540 -15.93 -16.08 35.05
CA GLY A 540 -14.89 -15.47 35.87
C GLY A 540 -15.46 -14.50 36.90
N ARG A 541 -14.56 -13.68 37.47
CA ARG A 541 -14.91 -12.60 38.40
C ARG A 541 -14.31 -11.28 37.95
N THR A 542 -15.12 -10.23 37.96
CA THR A 542 -14.63 -8.87 37.68
C THR A 542 -13.68 -8.40 38.79
N LYS A 543 -12.97 -7.28 38.56
CA LYS A 543 -12.11 -6.62 39.56
C LYS A 543 -12.79 -6.34 40.92
N SER A 544 -14.13 -6.21 40.96
CA SER A 544 -14.93 -6.04 42.19
C SER A 544 -15.50 -7.35 42.77
N GLY A 545 -15.13 -8.51 42.22
CA GLY A 545 -15.55 -9.83 42.70
C GLY A 545 -16.90 -10.35 42.19
N LYS A 546 -17.68 -9.52 41.48
CA LYS A 546 -18.94 -9.92 40.82
C LYS A 546 -18.67 -11.04 39.82
N ARG A 547 -19.51 -12.07 39.80
CA ARG A 547 -19.47 -13.12 38.76
C ARG A 547 -19.83 -12.52 37.39
N THR A 548 -19.16 -13.00 36.37
CA THR A 548 -19.35 -12.62 34.96
C THR A 548 -19.21 -13.88 34.09
N ALA A 549 -19.84 -13.90 32.92
CA ALA A 549 -19.89 -15.05 32.02
C ALA A 549 -20.03 -14.61 30.56
N SER A 550 -19.63 -15.46 29.62
CA SER A 550 -20.00 -15.30 28.20
C SER A 550 -21.41 -15.81 27.95
N GLU A 551 -22.00 -15.39 26.83
CA GLU A 551 -23.07 -16.17 26.21
C GLU A 551 -22.56 -17.59 25.85
N PRO A 552 -23.42 -18.62 25.93
CA PRO A 552 -23.06 -19.97 25.53
C PRO A 552 -23.17 -20.15 24.01
N PHE A 553 -22.21 -20.84 23.41
CA PHE A 553 -22.34 -21.37 22.05
C PHE A 553 -22.41 -22.90 22.06
N THR A 554 -22.76 -23.52 20.94
CA THR A 554 -22.85 -24.98 20.83
C THR A 554 -22.33 -25.46 19.48
N TYR A 555 -21.47 -26.48 19.51
CA TYR A 555 -20.99 -27.15 18.32
C TYR A 555 -21.32 -28.65 18.36
N THR A 556 -21.41 -29.27 17.18
CA THR A 556 -21.50 -30.73 17.04
C THR A 556 -20.10 -31.31 16.85
N VAL A 557 -19.78 -32.39 17.56
CA VAL A 557 -18.55 -33.16 17.37
C VAL A 557 -18.70 -34.02 16.11
N ALA A 558 -18.12 -33.57 15.00
CA ALA A 558 -18.07 -34.34 13.77
C ALA A 558 -17.01 -35.45 13.88
N SER A 559 -17.33 -36.63 13.32
CA SER A 559 -16.33 -37.68 13.16
C SER A 559 -15.22 -37.16 12.25
N ARG A 560 -13.99 -37.02 12.78
CA ARG A 560 -12.86 -36.82 11.89
C ARG A 560 -12.63 -38.15 11.17
N PRO A 561 -12.59 -38.17 9.82
CA PRO A 561 -12.09 -39.34 9.11
C PRO A 561 -10.72 -39.75 9.68
N ARG A 562 -10.30 -41.01 9.48
CA ARG A 562 -8.95 -41.49 9.86
C ARG A 562 -7.86 -40.92 8.93
N ALA A 563 -7.90 -39.59 8.76
CA ALA A 563 -7.13 -38.73 7.92
C ALA A 563 -6.11 -37.92 8.74
N ASP A 564 -5.03 -37.54 8.08
CA ASP A 564 -3.94 -36.70 8.58
C ASP A 564 -3.68 -35.47 7.70
N THR A 565 -4.36 -35.38 6.55
CA THR A 565 -4.45 -34.21 5.67
C THR A 565 -5.92 -33.84 5.45
N LEU A 566 -6.24 -32.54 5.40
CA LEU A 566 -7.52 -32.04 4.89
C LEU A 566 -7.35 -31.53 3.46
N VAL A 567 -8.29 -31.85 2.58
CA VAL A 567 -8.44 -31.22 1.27
C VAL A 567 -9.54 -30.17 1.39
N ILE A 568 -9.20 -28.88 1.23
CA ILE A 568 -10.18 -27.80 1.05
C ILE A 568 -10.43 -27.67 -0.44
N ALA A 569 -11.67 -27.88 -0.85
CA ALA A 569 -12.12 -27.74 -2.23
C ALA A 569 -12.96 -26.47 -2.34
N GLU A 570 -12.40 -25.46 -2.99
CA GLU A 570 -13.01 -24.15 -3.25
C GLU A 570 -13.08 -23.88 -4.76
N GLU A 571 -13.40 -24.93 -5.52
CA GLU A 571 -13.65 -24.85 -6.95
C GLU A 571 -15.16 -24.74 -7.22
N GLY A 572 -15.57 -23.91 -8.21
CA GLY A 572 -16.95 -23.87 -8.67
C GLY A 572 -17.91 -22.95 -7.91
N GLY A 573 -17.40 -22.06 -7.06
CA GLY A 573 -18.16 -20.99 -6.41
C GLY A 573 -19.30 -21.49 -5.51
N SER A 574 -20.54 -21.41 -6.01
CA SER A 574 -21.75 -21.91 -5.31
C SER A 574 -22.14 -23.34 -5.71
N THR A 575 -21.37 -24.01 -6.57
CA THR A 575 -21.63 -25.39 -7.01
C THR A 575 -20.64 -26.39 -6.38
N PRO A 576 -21.05 -27.65 -6.10
CA PRO A 576 -20.17 -28.64 -5.47
C PRO A 576 -18.89 -28.95 -6.27
N ALA A 577 -17.84 -29.26 -5.53
CA ALA A 577 -16.51 -29.51 -6.06
C ALA A 577 -16.44 -30.78 -6.93
N ARG A 578 -15.74 -30.70 -8.07
CA ARG A 578 -15.74 -31.71 -9.15
C ARG A 578 -14.49 -32.58 -9.19
N HIS A 579 -13.33 -32.02 -8.85
CA HIS A 579 -12.01 -32.63 -9.04
C HIS A 579 -11.44 -33.29 -7.77
N THR A 580 -12.15 -33.24 -6.63
CA THR A 580 -11.74 -33.78 -5.31
C THR A 580 -11.13 -35.19 -5.35
N ALA A 581 -11.59 -36.04 -6.27
CA ALA A 581 -11.07 -37.39 -6.47
C ALA A 581 -9.60 -37.44 -6.93
N ALA A 582 -9.15 -36.47 -7.74
CA ALA A 582 -7.76 -36.39 -8.19
C ALA A 582 -6.80 -36.07 -7.04
N TYR A 583 -7.17 -35.11 -6.20
CA TYR A 583 -6.43 -34.65 -5.02
C TYR A 583 -6.35 -35.73 -3.94
N THR A 584 -7.50 -36.30 -3.56
CA THR A 584 -7.57 -37.37 -2.55
C THR A 584 -6.81 -38.62 -2.97
N LYS A 585 -6.88 -39.01 -4.26
CA LYS A 585 -6.05 -40.12 -4.79
C LYS A 585 -4.55 -39.80 -4.75
N ALA A 586 -4.13 -38.62 -5.17
CA ALA A 586 -2.71 -38.24 -5.14
C ALA A 586 -2.11 -38.24 -3.72
N LEU A 587 -2.92 -37.89 -2.71
CA LEU A 587 -2.57 -38.03 -1.29
C LEU A 587 -2.50 -39.51 -0.85
N ALA A 588 -3.48 -40.33 -1.24
CA ALA A 588 -3.51 -41.76 -0.92
C ALA A 588 -2.32 -42.53 -1.52
N ASP A 589 -1.93 -42.21 -2.76
CA ASP A 589 -0.76 -42.78 -3.45
C ASP A 589 0.58 -42.39 -2.75
N ASN A 590 0.57 -41.38 -1.87
CA ASN A 590 1.69 -41.00 -0.99
C ASN A 590 1.52 -41.48 0.47
N GLY A 591 0.60 -42.42 0.72
CA GLY A 591 0.33 -42.97 2.05
C GLY A 591 -0.33 -41.98 3.03
N ARG A 592 -0.80 -40.82 2.56
CA ARG A 592 -1.59 -39.87 3.36
C ARG A 592 -3.07 -40.23 3.27
N LYS A 593 -3.82 -39.99 4.34
CA LYS A 593 -5.27 -40.18 4.36
C LYS A 593 -5.94 -38.82 4.38
N ALA A 594 -6.81 -38.57 3.41
CA ALA A 594 -7.45 -37.29 3.20
C ALA A 594 -8.90 -37.27 3.74
N ALA A 595 -9.30 -36.13 4.32
CA ALA A 595 -10.70 -35.73 4.44
C ALA A 595 -10.99 -34.64 3.39
N VAL A 596 -12.25 -34.42 3.01
CA VAL A 596 -12.64 -33.35 2.07
C VAL A 596 -13.59 -32.35 2.75
N TRP A 597 -13.25 -31.07 2.60
CA TRP A 597 -14.09 -29.93 2.94
C TRP A 597 -14.45 -29.18 1.67
N ASP A 598 -15.65 -29.42 1.17
CA ASP A 598 -16.25 -28.66 0.07
C ASP A 598 -16.79 -27.34 0.63
N VAL A 599 -16.23 -26.21 0.19
CA VAL A 599 -16.57 -24.88 0.69
C VAL A 599 -17.95 -24.45 0.21
N ALA A 600 -18.35 -24.77 -1.02
CA ALA A 600 -19.68 -24.45 -1.55
C ALA A 600 -20.79 -25.13 -0.73
N ALA A 601 -20.54 -26.36 -0.24
CA ALA A 601 -21.49 -27.12 0.55
C ALA A 601 -21.46 -26.82 2.06
N LYS A 602 -20.36 -26.28 2.61
CA LYS A 602 -20.13 -26.17 4.07
C LYS A 602 -19.74 -24.78 4.58
N GLY A 603 -19.50 -23.82 3.69
CA GLY A 603 -18.83 -22.56 4.01
C GLY A 603 -17.34 -22.74 4.32
N ALA A 604 -16.67 -21.65 4.69
CA ALA A 604 -15.26 -21.68 5.09
C ALA A 604 -15.05 -22.55 6.34
N PRO A 605 -14.00 -23.39 6.39
CA PRO A 605 -13.70 -24.22 7.54
C PRO A 605 -13.18 -23.37 8.71
N SER A 606 -13.64 -23.61 9.94
CA SER A 606 -13.07 -22.94 11.14
C SER A 606 -11.61 -23.34 11.37
N ALA A 607 -10.72 -22.36 11.63
CA ALA A 607 -9.32 -22.62 11.93
C ALA A 607 -9.16 -23.57 13.13
N LEU A 608 -9.79 -23.25 14.28
CA LEU A 608 -9.75 -24.12 15.46
C LEU A 608 -10.68 -25.32 15.36
N GLY A 609 -11.93 -25.16 14.92
CA GLY A 609 -12.90 -26.26 14.88
C GLY A 609 -12.56 -27.34 13.85
N VAL A 610 -11.96 -26.98 12.72
CA VAL A 610 -11.77 -27.87 11.56
C VAL A 610 -10.30 -28.05 11.20
N LEU A 611 -9.56 -26.96 10.96
CA LEU A 611 -8.21 -27.04 10.37
C LEU A 611 -7.16 -27.56 11.37
N SER A 612 -7.21 -27.12 12.63
CA SER A 612 -6.28 -27.51 13.71
C SER A 612 -6.14 -29.03 13.91
N HIS A 613 -7.16 -29.79 13.54
CA HIS A 613 -7.18 -31.25 13.65
C HIS A 613 -6.34 -31.97 12.59
N PHE A 614 -5.72 -31.24 11.67
CA PHE A 614 -4.85 -31.75 10.60
C PHE A 614 -3.48 -31.06 10.67
N ARG A 615 -2.41 -31.80 10.37
CA ARG A 615 -1.05 -31.22 10.28
C ARG A 615 -0.73 -30.66 8.91
N THR A 616 -1.58 -30.91 7.93
CA THR A 616 -1.38 -30.49 6.54
C THR A 616 -2.73 -30.22 5.92
N VAL A 617 -2.85 -29.09 5.23
CA VAL A 617 -3.98 -28.75 4.37
C VAL A 617 -3.50 -28.78 2.92
N LEU A 618 -4.32 -29.32 2.02
CA LEU A 618 -4.22 -29.12 0.59
C LEU A 618 -5.45 -28.30 0.17
N TRP A 619 -5.26 -27.06 -0.21
CA TRP A 619 -6.34 -26.18 -0.69
C TRP A 619 -6.23 -26.01 -2.20
N TYR A 620 -7.36 -26.04 -2.90
CA TYR A 620 -7.37 -25.76 -4.32
C TYR A 620 -8.65 -25.05 -4.76
N THR A 621 -8.52 -24.20 -5.78
CA THR A 621 -9.58 -23.29 -6.26
C THR A 621 -9.96 -23.50 -7.74
N GLY A 622 -9.19 -24.30 -8.49
CA GLY A 622 -9.34 -24.40 -9.95
C GLY A 622 -9.06 -23.07 -10.64
N ALA A 623 -9.99 -22.60 -11.48
CA ALA A 623 -9.96 -21.28 -12.10
C ALA A 623 -10.31 -20.11 -11.15
N GLU A 624 -10.92 -20.38 -9.99
CA GLU A 624 -11.45 -19.32 -9.14
C GLU A 624 -10.33 -18.62 -8.34
N ARG A 625 -10.53 -17.33 -8.03
CA ARG A 625 -9.72 -16.62 -7.02
C ARG A 625 -10.06 -17.19 -5.62
N PRO A 626 -9.09 -17.32 -4.70
CA PRO A 626 -9.33 -17.71 -3.31
C PRO A 626 -10.43 -16.89 -2.62
N GLY A 627 -11.31 -17.55 -1.85
CA GLY A 627 -12.37 -16.86 -1.11
C GLY A 627 -11.86 -16.27 0.20
N GLY A 628 -12.12 -14.97 0.45
CA GLY A 628 -11.65 -14.25 1.64
C GLY A 628 -11.87 -14.97 2.99
N PRO A 629 -13.07 -15.50 3.29
CA PRO A 629 -13.32 -16.25 4.54
C PRO A 629 -12.50 -17.54 4.67
N THR A 630 -12.27 -18.26 3.56
CA THR A 630 -11.41 -19.47 3.53
C THR A 630 -9.95 -19.09 3.68
N LEU A 631 -9.52 -18.03 3.00
CA LEU A 631 -8.18 -17.45 3.10
C LEU A 631 -7.85 -17.07 4.55
N LEU A 632 -8.73 -16.35 5.24
CA LEU A 632 -8.53 -15.98 6.65
C LEU A 632 -8.40 -17.22 7.55
N ALA A 633 -9.26 -18.22 7.40
CA ALA A 633 -9.14 -19.44 8.19
C ALA A 633 -7.83 -20.21 7.90
N VAL A 634 -7.38 -20.26 6.65
CA VAL A 634 -6.12 -20.90 6.26
C VAL A 634 -4.92 -20.08 6.76
N ARG A 635 -5.00 -18.75 6.76
CA ARG A 635 -3.99 -17.84 7.34
C ARG A 635 -3.84 -18.09 8.85
N ASP A 636 -4.94 -18.16 9.57
CA ASP A 636 -4.95 -18.42 11.01
C ASP A 636 -4.40 -19.83 11.32
N PHE A 637 -4.69 -20.83 10.47
CA PHE A 637 -4.09 -22.16 10.55
C PHE A 637 -2.57 -22.16 10.31
N LEU A 638 -2.08 -21.36 9.36
CA LEU A 638 -0.63 -21.17 9.15
C LEU A 638 0.02 -20.44 10.33
N ASN A 639 -0.64 -19.42 10.89
CA ASN A 639 -0.15 -18.67 12.05
C ASN A 639 0.02 -19.58 13.29
N GLU A 640 -0.80 -20.63 13.45
CA GLU A 640 -0.65 -21.64 14.50
C GLU A 640 0.33 -22.79 14.12
N GLY A 641 1.18 -22.61 13.09
CA GLY A 641 2.21 -23.57 12.66
C GLY A 641 1.71 -24.68 11.73
N GLY A 642 0.56 -24.48 11.09
CA GLY A 642 0.02 -25.36 10.05
C GLY A 642 0.90 -25.43 8.79
N LYS A 643 0.71 -26.48 7.98
CA LYS A 643 1.42 -26.65 6.69
C LYS A 643 0.43 -26.68 5.53
N LEU A 644 0.68 -25.91 4.48
CA LEU A 644 -0.23 -25.75 3.33
C LEU A 644 0.41 -26.20 2.01
N ILE A 645 -0.34 -26.94 1.21
CA ILE A 645 -0.17 -27.01 -0.24
C ILE A 645 -1.34 -26.25 -0.84
N THR A 646 -1.09 -25.24 -1.67
CA THR A 646 -2.14 -24.50 -2.39
C THR A 646 -1.92 -24.60 -3.90
N THR A 647 -2.98 -24.86 -4.64
CA THR A 647 -2.91 -25.13 -6.09
C THR A 647 -4.11 -24.56 -6.82
N GLY A 648 -3.89 -23.89 -7.94
CA GLY A 648 -4.97 -23.36 -8.78
C GLY A 648 -4.40 -22.36 -9.76
N GLU A 649 -5.14 -22.07 -10.82
CA GLU A 649 -4.70 -21.12 -11.85
C GLU A 649 -4.59 -19.70 -11.27
N ARG A 650 -5.57 -19.30 -10.46
CA ARG A 650 -5.62 -17.98 -9.80
C ARG A 650 -5.15 -17.98 -8.34
N ALA A 651 -4.50 -19.04 -7.89
CA ALA A 651 -3.84 -19.06 -6.59
C ALA A 651 -2.59 -18.17 -6.58
N GLY A 652 -2.21 -17.62 -5.42
CA GLY A 652 -0.97 -16.83 -5.26
C GLY A 652 -1.00 -15.46 -5.94
N GLY A 653 -2.11 -14.73 -5.79
CA GLY A 653 -2.22 -13.33 -6.19
C GLY A 653 -3.18 -12.58 -5.26
N SER A 654 -3.53 -11.34 -5.61
CA SER A 654 -4.43 -10.49 -4.83
C SER A 654 -5.80 -11.14 -4.61
N SER A 655 -6.36 -10.94 -3.41
CA SER A 655 -7.59 -11.58 -2.93
C SER A 655 -8.46 -10.57 -2.17
N GLU A 656 -9.78 -10.67 -2.33
CA GLU A 656 -10.75 -9.79 -1.65
C GLU A 656 -11.05 -10.29 -0.23
N VAL A 657 -10.76 -9.44 0.77
CA VAL A 657 -10.88 -9.72 2.20
C VAL A 657 -11.69 -8.60 2.86
N GLY A 658 -12.98 -8.85 3.06
CA GLY A 658 -13.91 -7.79 3.49
C GLY A 658 -14.05 -6.72 2.39
N PRO A 659 -13.86 -5.43 2.68
CA PRO A 659 -13.88 -4.37 1.67
C PRO A 659 -12.53 -4.17 0.93
N ALA A 660 -11.45 -4.87 1.34
CA ALA A 660 -10.10 -4.63 0.83
C ALA A 660 -9.68 -5.68 -0.22
N ASP A 661 -8.93 -5.25 -1.24
CA ASP A 661 -8.20 -6.13 -2.17
C ASP A 661 -6.71 -6.06 -1.81
N THR A 662 -6.09 -7.22 -1.55
CA THR A 662 -4.79 -7.33 -0.89
C THR A 662 -4.00 -8.54 -1.40
N ASP A 663 -2.69 -8.40 -1.57
CA ASP A 663 -1.76 -9.51 -1.82
C ASP A 663 -0.98 -9.97 -0.57
N ASP A 664 -1.27 -9.45 0.63
CA ASP A 664 -0.65 -9.81 1.93
C ASP A 664 -0.54 -11.34 2.11
N PHE A 665 -1.59 -12.09 1.78
CA PHE A 665 -1.57 -13.55 1.93
C PHE A 665 -0.60 -14.21 0.94
N SER A 666 -0.56 -13.72 -0.30
CA SER A 666 0.36 -14.17 -1.33
C SER A 666 1.80 -13.86 -0.98
N GLN A 667 2.09 -12.60 -0.63
CA GLN A 667 3.44 -12.13 -0.36
C GLN A 667 3.98 -12.69 0.97
N TYR A 668 3.20 -12.60 2.06
CA TYR A 668 3.69 -12.91 3.41
C TYR A 668 3.66 -14.42 3.74
N TYR A 669 2.71 -15.19 3.20
CA TYR A 669 2.56 -16.62 3.53
C TYR A 669 2.86 -17.57 2.36
N LEU A 670 2.54 -17.19 1.11
CA LEU A 670 2.82 -18.05 -0.06
C LEU A 670 4.18 -17.74 -0.70
N GLY A 671 4.78 -16.59 -0.39
CA GLY A 671 6.09 -16.19 -0.90
C GLY A 671 6.09 -15.76 -2.37
N ALA A 672 4.92 -15.39 -2.91
CA ALA A 672 4.74 -14.85 -4.25
C ALA A 672 4.35 -13.36 -4.18
N ASP A 673 5.26 -12.50 -4.64
CA ASP A 673 5.12 -11.03 -4.62
C ASP A 673 4.21 -10.51 -5.74
N SER A 674 4.30 -11.13 -6.91
CA SER A 674 3.48 -10.77 -8.06
C SER A 674 3.23 -11.99 -8.95
N ARG A 675 2.05 -12.03 -9.58
CA ARG A 675 1.59 -13.14 -10.40
C ARG A 675 1.28 -12.67 -11.82
N ILE A 676 1.90 -13.30 -12.81
CA ILE A 676 1.51 -13.23 -14.22
C ILE A 676 0.66 -14.44 -14.61
N THR A 677 -0.04 -14.33 -15.73
CA THR A 677 -0.76 -15.45 -16.36
C THR A 677 0.07 -15.98 -17.53
N LEU A 678 0.19 -17.31 -17.63
CA LEU A 678 0.84 -18.01 -18.73
C LEU A 678 -0.17 -18.96 -19.40
N PRO A 679 -0.52 -18.73 -20.69
CA PRO A 679 -1.51 -19.54 -21.37
C PRO A 679 -0.94 -20.91 -21.79
N SER A 680 -1.69 -21.96 -21.49
CA SER A 680 -1.49 -23.34 -21.95
C SER A 680 -0.05 -23.90 -21.87
N PRO A 681 0.66 -23.77 -20.73
CA PRO A 681 1.96 -24.41 -20.56
C PRO A 681 1.84 -25.93 -20.74
N PRO A 682 2.71 -26.59 -21.54
CA PRO A 682 2.54 -28.00 -21.89
C PRO A 682 3.05 -28.97 -20.82
N ALA A 683 3.90 -28.48 -19.90
CA ALA A 683 4.50 -29.27 -18.84
C ALA A 683 4.91 -28.39 -17.66
N TYR A 684 5.10 -29.01 -16.51
CA TYR A 684 5.73 -28.44 -15.33
C TYR A 684 6.96 -29.28 -14.94
N GLN A 685 8.04 -28.62 -14.55
CA GLN A 685 9.29 -29.25 -14.06
C GLN A 685 9.67 -28.66 -12.69
N GLY A 686 9.63 -29.50 -11.65
CA GLY A 686 10.00 -29.08 -10.30
C GLY A 686 11.46 -28.69 -10.18
N GLY A 687 11.69 -27.52 -9.56
CA GLY A 687 12.97 -26.93 -9.18
C GLY A 687 13.11 -26.85 -7.66
N GLY A 688 14.23 -26.33 -7.16
CA GLY A 688 14.44 -26.08 -5.72
C GLY A 688 14.03 -27.25 -4.80
N ALA A 689 13.08 -26.99 -3.90
CA ALA A 689 12.55 -28.00 -2.96
C ALA A 689 11.72 -29.11 -3.63
N LEU A 690 11.18 -28.88 -4.83
CA LEU A 690 10.40 -29.83 -5.62
C LEU A 690 11.23 -30.55 -6.70
N LYS A 691 12.57 -30.37 -6.72
CA LYS A 691 13.47 -30.99 -7.70
C LYS A 691 13.18 -32.49 -7.89
N GLY A 692 12.94 -32.88 -9.14
CA GLY A 692 12.63 -34.25 -9.53
C GLY A 692 11.13 -34.57 -9.60
N THR A 693 10.22 -33.67 -9.26
CA THR A 693 8.83 -33.73 -9.76
C THR A 693 8.79 -33.24 -11.21
N ALA A 694 7.83 -33.75 -11.98
CA ALA A 694 7.55 -33.31 -13.34
C ALA A 694 6.14 -33.78 -13.71
N ALA A 695 5.43 -33.00 -14.52
CA ALA A 695 4.08 -33.29 -14.99
C ALA A 695 3.89 -32.81 -16.44
N THR A 696 3.19 -33.58 -17.26
CA THR A 696 2.57 -33.04 -18.49
C THR A 696 1.28 -32.34 -18.09
N LEU A 697 1.00 -31.19 -18.69
CA LEU A 697 -0.19 -30.39 -18.43
C LEU A 697 -1.14 -30.38 -19.64
N ALA A 698 -2.44 -30.24 -19.38
CA ALA A 698 -3.48 -30.17 -20.39
C ALA A 698 -4.75 -29.52 -19.82
N ASP A 699 -5.71 -29.19 -20.69
CA ASP A 699 -7.05 -28.76 -20.29
C ASP A 699 -7.77 -29.82 -19.45
N ALA A 700 -8.52 -29.38 -18.45
CA ALA A 700 -9.40 -30.21 -17.65
C ALA A 700 -10.88 -30.04 -18.10
N PRO A 701 -11.76 -31.02 -17.85
CA PRO A 701 -13.17 -30.94 -18.26
C PRO A 701 -13.92 -29.76 -17.61
N GLY A 702 -14.17 -28.72 -18.41
CA GLY A 702 -14.79 -27.48 -17.93
C GLY A 702 -13.82 -26.53 -17.21
N ASN A 703 -12.51 -26.78 -17.29
CA ASN A 703 -11.47 -25.84 -16.90
C ASN A 703 -10.28 -25.86 -17.90
N PRO A 704 -10.26 -24.97 -18.92
CA PRO A 704 -9.12 -24.86 -19.83
C PRO A 704 -7.91 -24.32 -19.09
N LEU A 705 -6.70 -24.76 -19.43
CA LEU A 705 -5.47 -24.23 -18.83
C LEU A 705 -5.06 -22.94 -19.56
N ASP A 706 -5.84 -21.88 -19.40
CA ASP A 706 -5.57 -20.56 -20.00
C ASP A 706 -4.96 -19.56 -19.00
N SER A 707 -5.09 -19.84 -17.71
CA SER A 707 -4.83 -18.90 -16.62
C SER A 707 -3.72 -19.38 -15.68
N ALA A 708 -2.77 -20.20 -16.13
CA ALA A 708 -1.73 -20.75 -15.26
C ALA A 708 -0.87 -19.64 -14.60
N GLY A 709 -0.67 -19.73 -13.29
CA GLY A 709 0.13 -18.76 -12.52
C GLY A 709 1.62 -18.94 -12.76
N GLY A 710 2.29 -17.84 -13.14
CA GLY A 710 3.74 -17.66 -13.03
C GLY A 710 4.04 -16.58 -11.98
N TYR A 711 5.02 -16.81 -11.11
CA TYR A 711 5.25 -15.97 -9.93
C TYR A 711 6.62 -15.32 -9.92
N THR A 712 6.66 -14.04 -9.54
CA THR A 712 7.87 -13.43 -8.98
C THR A 712 7.95 -13.86 -7.51
N VAL A 713 9.08 -14.43 -7.12
CA VAL A 713 9.30 -14.91 -5.75
C VAL A 713 9.56 -13.72 -4.83
N THR A 714 8.88 -13.63 -3.68
CA THR A 714 9.04 -12.49 -2.75
C THR A 714 10.49 -12.23 -2.36
N SER A 715 11.29 -13.28 -2.17
CA SER A 715 12.73 -13.14 -1.87
C SER A 715 13.59 -12.54 -2.99
N ASP A 716 13.10 -12.44 -4.22
CA ASP A 716 13.79 -11.77 -5.33
C ASP A 716 13.53 -10.25 -5.33
N VAL A 717 12.41 -9.81 -4.72
CA VAL A 717 11.98 -8.40 -4.60
C VAL A 717 12.30 -7.81 -3.22
N LEU A 718 12.16 -8.63 -2.17
CA LEU A 718 12.44 -8.34 -0.77
C LEU A 718 13.57 -9.29 -0.29
N PRO A 719 14.85 -8.92 -0.47
CA PRO A 719 15.97 -9.83 -0.23
C PRO A 719 16.01 -10.38 1.21
N PRO A 720 16.15 -11.70 1.44
CA PRO A 720 16.12 -12.30 2.79
C PRO A 720 17.26 -11.93 3.75
N LYS A 721 18.14 -11.02 3.34
CA LYS A 721 19.15 -10.35 4.19
C LYS A 721 18.53 -9.16 4.94
N ASP A 722 17.54 -8.50 4.33
CA ASP A 722 16.85 -7.31 4.84
C ASP A 722 15.44 -7.69 5.33
N PHE A 723 14.78 -8.64 4.64
CA PHE A 723 13.43 -9.13 4.93
C PHE A 723 13.41 -10.65 5.22
N PRO A 724 14.08 -11.13 6.28
CA PRO A 724 14.23 -12.56 6.57
C PRO A 724 12.91 -13.31 6.81
N GLN A 725 11.84 -12.60 7.18
CA GLN A 725 10.48 -13.13 7.39
C GLN A 725 9.82 -13.61 6.08
N PHE A 726 10.13 -12.99 4.93
CA PHE A 726 9.55 -13.35 3.64
C PHE A 726 10.41 -14.32 2.83
N ARG A 727 11.15 -15.20 3.53
CA ARG A 727 12.02 -16.18 2.90
C ARG A 727 11.21 -17.21 2.11
N SER A 728 11.31 -17.10 0.80
CA SER A 728 10.68 -17.96 -0.20
C SER A 728 11.69 -18.36 -1.28
N ALA A 729 11.34 -19.35 -2.09
CA ALA A 729 12.17 -19.83 -3.19
C ALA A 729 11.32 -20.37 -4.33
N GLY A 730 11.74 -20.07 -5.57
CA GLY A 730 11.19 -20.68 -6.78
C GLY A 730 11.28 -22.20 -6.73
N ALA A 731 10.20 -22.86 -7.12
CA ALA A 731 9.98 -24.29 -6.92
C ALA A 731 9.68 -25.04 -8.22
N GLY A 732 9.70 -24.40 -9.38
CA GLY A 732 9.70 -25.09 -10.66
C GLY A 732 9.33 -24.20 -11.83
N GLU A 733 9.47 -24.75 -13.03
CA GLU A 733 9.31 -24.04 -14.30
C GLU A 733 8.17 -24.66 -15.13
N TYR A 734 7.78 -23.99 -16.21
CA TYR A 734 6.95 -24.55 -17.26
C TYR A 734 7.77 -24.81 -18.54
N PRO A 735 8.48 -25.96 -18.69
CA PRO A 735 9.29 -26.22 -19.88
C PRO A 735 8.44 -26.14 -21.16
N GLY A 736 8.94 -25.42 -22.15
CA GLY A 736 8.24 -25.21 -23.43
C GLY A 736 7.20 -24.08 -23.41
N ALA A 737 6.86 -23.52 -22.23
CA ALA A 737 6.28 -22.18 -22.13
C ALA A 737 7.43 -21.19 -21.92
N ARG A 738 7.48 -20.14 -22.74
CA ARG A 738 8.50 -19.09 -22.62
C ARG A 738 7.97 -17.99 -21.71
N SER A 739 8.71 -17.61 -20.68
CA SER A 739 8.38 -16.40 -19.91
C SER A 739 8.50 -15.16 -20.82
N PRO A 740 7.65 -14.13 -20.68
CA PRO A 740 7.81 -12.85 -21.38
C PRO A 740 9.18 -12.18 -21.18
N TYR A 741 9.94 -12.60 -20.17
CA TYR A 741 11.21 -11.99 -19.75
C TYR A 741 12.46 -12.84 -20.06
N GLN A 742 12.31 -13.98 -20.74
CA GLN A 742 13.39 -14.81 -21.26
C GLN A 742 13.72 -14.42 -22.71
N PRO A 743 14.99 -14.54 -23.18
CA PRO A 743 15.36 -14.38 -24.59
C PRO A 743 14.45 -15.16 -25.55
N TYR A 744 14.31 -14.72 -26.80
CA TYR A 744 13.53 -15.39 -27.84
C TYR A 744 14.34 -16.49 -28.55
N GLU A 745 15.58 -16.22 -28.88
CA GLU A 745 16.55 -17.21 -29.34
C GLU A 745 17.84 -17.13 -28.51
N GLY A 746 18.70 -18.15 -28.62
CA GLY A 746 19.96 -18.20 -27.89
C GLY A 746 19.84 -18.07 -26.36
N ASP A 747 20.86 -17.45 -25.76
CA ASP A 747 21.02 -17.22 -24.32
C ASP A 747 20.95 -15.73 -23.94
N TRP A 748 20.83 -14.81 -24.91
CA TRP A 748 20.91 -13.36 -24.73
C TRP A 748 19.84 -12.60 -25.53
N MET A 749 19.54 -11.39 -25.08
CA MET A 749 18.67 -10.42 -25.76
C MET A 749 19.18 -9.00 -25.49
N ALA A 750 18.69 -8.02 -26.25
CA ALA A 750 18.76 -6.63 -25.82
C ALA A 750 17.61 -6.35 -24.85
N ALA A 751 17.90 -5.72 -23.71
CA ALA A 751 16.91 -5.40 -22.68
C ALA A 751 17.07 -3.97 -22.15
N ALA A 752 15.94 -3.30 -21.92
CA ALA A 752 15.83 -2.08 -21.15
C ALA A 752 14.79 -2.29 -20.04
N GLY A 753 15.26 -2.49 -18.80
CA GLY A 753 14.39 -2.55 -17.63
C GLY A 753 13.72 -1.21 -17.37
N HIS A 754 12.51 -1.22 -16.79
CA HIS A 754 11.80 0.03 -16.51
C HIS A 754 12.56 0.91 -15.50
N HIS A 755 12.69 2.18 -15.86
CA HIS A 755 13.15 3.25 -14.98
C HIS A 755 12.37 4.53 -15.28
N ASP A 756 11.72 5.07 -14.25
CA ASP A 756 11.10 6.40 -14.26
C ASP A 756 11.91 7.46 -15.04
N ASN A 757 11.26 8.16 -15.98
CA ASN A 757 11.76 9.32 -16.73
C ASN A 757 12.88 9.05 -17.75
N SER A 758 13.05 7.81 -18.21
CA SER A 758 14.10 7.42 -19.14
C SER A 758 13.65 7.41 -20.62
N TRP A 759 14.58 7.73 -21.53
CA TRP A 759 14.43 7.49 -22.98
C TRP A 759 15.60 6.65 -23.45
N ASN A 760 15.43 5.32 -23.39
CA ASN A 760 16.47 4.35 -23.69
C ASN A 760 16.47 4.04 -25.19
N ARG A 761 17.56 4.31 -25.92
CA ARG A 761 17.63 4.13 -27.38
C ARG A 761 18.59 3.01 -27.77
N LEU A 762 18.12 2.00 -28.50
CA LEU A 762 18.93 0.97 -29.15
C LEU A 762 19.02 1.31 -30.65
N ALA A 763 20.12 1.92 -31.08
CA ALA A 763 20.27 2.53 -32.39
C ALA A 763 21.21 1.75 -33.34
N ARG A 764 20.85 1.63 -34.62
CA ARG A 764 21.70 1.12 -35.72
C ARG A 764 21.55 1.97 -36.98
N THR A 765 22.59 2.02 -37.81
CA THR A 765 22.48 2.53 -39.18
C THR A 765 22.25 1.38 -40.16
N VAL A 766 21.40 1.59 -41.17
CA VAL A 766 21.19 0.69 -42.31
C VAL A 766 21.54 1.43 -43.60
N ASP A 767 22.31 0.77 -44.47
CA ASP A 767 22.72 1.30 -45.77
C ASP A 767 21.84 0.71 -46.88
N LEU A 768 20.92 1.51 -47.42
CA LEU A 768 20.03 1.16 -48.52
C LEU A 768 20.44 1.85 -49.83
N THR A 769 21.66 2.42 -49.92
CA THR A 769 22.11 3.21 -51.09
C THR A 769 22.12 2.42 -52.40
N GLY A 770 22.26 1.09 -52.34
CA GLY A 770 22.16 0.17 -53.49
C GLY A 770 20.82 -0.55 -53.64
N VAL A 771 19.80 -0.24 -52.84
CA VAL A 771 18.52 -0.97 -52.76
C VAL A 771 17.39 -0.16 -53.39
N ASN A 772 16.51 -0.81 -54.17
CA ASN A 772 15.33 -0.18 -54.73
C ASN A 772 14.10 -0.39 -53.83
N ALA A 773 13.14 0.55 -53.85
CA ALA A 773 11.88 0.39 -53.13
C ALA A 773 11.06 -0.83 -53.59
N ALA A 774 11.26 -1.28 -54.85
CA ALA A 774 10.65 -2.50 -55.38
C ALA A 774 11.15 -3.79 -54.68
N ASP A 775 12.34 -3.74 -54.08
CA ASP A 775 12.93 -4.85 -53.30
C ASP A 775 12.28 -4.97 -51.91
N LYS A 776 11.39 -4.04 -51.53
CA LYS A 776 10.66 -3.99 -50.26
C LYS A 776 11.56 -4.19 -49.02
N PRO A 777 12.59 -3.35 -48.83
CA PRO A 777 13.46 -3.47 -47.66
C PRO A 777 12.65 -3.32 -46.37
N SER A 778 12.85 -4.21 -45.40
CA SER A 778 12.22 -4.11 -44.08
C SER A 778 13.15 -4.53 -42.94
N LEU A 779 12.98 -3.92 -41.76
CA LEU A 779 13.60 -4.40 -40.53
C LEU A 779 12.60 -5.30 -39.80
N THR A 780 12.99 -6.52 -39.49
CA THR A 780 12.20 -7.46 -38.69
C THR A 780 12.89 -7.76 -37.37
N PHE A 781 12.11 -7.99 -36.32
CA PHE A 781 12.63 -8.42 -35.01
C PHE A 781 11.53 -9.05 -34.15
N ARG A 782 11.92 -9.54 -32.97
CA ARG A 782 11.01 -9.97 -31.91
C ARG A 782 11.02 -8.93 -30.81
N LEU A 783 9.83 -8.56 -30.35
CA LEU A 783 9.61 -7.63 -29.25
C LEU A 783 8.78 -8.34 -28.18
N SER A 784 9.30 -8.38 -26.96
CA SER A 784 8.48 -8.56 -25.76
C SER A 784 8.54 -7.24 -25.00
N HIS A 785 7.40 -6.77 -24.52
CA HIS A 785 7.33 -5.57 -23.72
C HIS A 785 6.28 -5.75 -22.63
N ASP A 786 6.58 -5.20 -21.47
CA ASP A 786 5.70 -5.15 -20.30
C ASP A 786 5.83 -3.74 -19.76
N THR A 787 5.03 -2.84 -20.34
CA THR A 787 5.11 -1.40 -20.12
C THR A 787 3.79 -0.86 -19.58
N GLU A 788 3.87 0.36 -19.06
CA GLU A 788 2.74 1.17 -18.61
C GLU A 788 1.71 1.45 -19.74
N PRO A 789 0.46 0.89 -19.68
CA PRO A 789 -0.43 0.85 -20.84
C PRO A 789 -1.01 2.21 -21.27
N GLY A 790 -0.43 2.78 -22.32
CA GLY A 790 -0.85 4.02 -22.99
C GLY A 790 -0.01 5.26 -22.68
N TYR A 791 1.16 5.08 -22.06
CA TYR A 791 1.94 6.16 -21.45
C TYR A 791 3.45 5.88 -21.48
N ASP A 792 3.89 4.68 -21.08
CA ASP A 792 5.19 4.14 -21.49
C ASP A 792 5.08 3.63 -22.92
N HIS A 793 6.06 3.93 -23.76
CA HIS A 793 6.05 3.56 -25.17
C HIS A 793 7.36 2.93 -25.62
N VAL A 794 7.27 1.77 -26.27
CA VAL A 794 8.31 1.35 -27.21
C VAL A 794 7.98 1.97 -28.56
N ILE A 795 8.90 2.72 -29.14
CA ILE A 795 8.79 3.29 -30.48
C ILE A 795 9.95 2.78 -31.34
N VAL A 796 9.78 2.81 -32.67
CA VAL A 796 10.92 2.66 -33.57
C VAL A 796 11.09 3.90 -34.42
N GLU A 797 12.09 4.69 -34.05
CA GLU A 797 12.46 5.95 -34.68
C GLU A 797 13.24 5.68 -35.97
N ALA A 798 13.07 6.54 -36.98
CA ALA A 798 13.79 6.48 -38.24
C ALA A 798 14.05 7.88 -38.80
N HIS A 799 15.25 8.13 -39.31
CA HIS A 799 15.59 9.33 -40.08
C HIS A 799 16.71 9.07 -41.10
N THR A 800 16.79 9.86 -42.16
CA THR A 800 17.90 9.84 -43.11
C THR A 800 19.15 10.38 -42.41
N VAL A 801 20.27 9.65 -42.48
CA VAL A 801 21.52 10.03 -41.80
C VAL A 801 21.95 11.45 -42.18
N GLY A 802 22.09 12.32 -41.18
CA GLY A 802 22.46 13.73 -41.36
C GLY A 802 21.31 14.65 -41.82
N GLN A 803 20.06 14.22 -41.71
CA GLN A 803 18.85 15.02 -41.93
C GLN A 803 17.95 15.01 -40.68
N GLU A 804 17.06 15.99 -40.58
CA GLU A 804 16.07 16.11 -39.50
C GLU A 804 14.71 15.46 -39.84
N ASP A 805 14.65 14.54 -40.81
CA ASP A 805 13.41 13.89 -41.27
C ASP A 805 12.95 12.74 -40.34
N TRP A 806 12.97 13.01 -39.03
CA TRP A 806 12.57 12.08 -37.97
C TRP A 806 11.10 11.69 -38.04
N THR A 807 10.83 10.39 -38.08
CA THR A 807 9.49 9.78 -37.90
C THR A 807 9.60 8.54 -37.00
N THR A 808 8.46 8.01 -36.55
CA THR A 808 8.38 6.63 -36.05
C THR A 808 7.68 5.73 -37.07
N LEU A 809 8.11 4.47 -37.16
CA LEU A 809 7.65 3.50 -38.15
C LEU A 809 6.54 2.59 -37.58
N PRO A 810 5.44 2.34 -38.32
CA PRO A 810 4.42 1.38 -37.94
C PRO A 810 4.91 -0.06 -38.17
N ASP A 811 4.54 -0.96 -37.28
CA ASP A 811 4.60 -2.40 -37.49
C ASP A 811 3.54 -2.86 -38.50
N ALA A 812 3.99 -3.51 -39.56
CA ALA A 812 3.13 -4.14 -40.56
C ALA A 812 2.29 -5.30 -40.00
N GLY A 813 2.68 -5.88 -38.85
CA GLY A 813 1.89 -6.86 -38.10
C GLY A 813 0.72 -6.26 -37.31
N GLY A 814 0.63 -4.93 -37.18
CA GLY A 814 -0.40 -4.24 -36.42
C GLY A 814 -0.19 -4.25 -34.89
N GLY A 815 0.98 -4.64 -34.40
CA GLY A 815 1.32 -4.59 -32.97
C GLY A 815 1.54 -3.18 -32.45
N SER A 816 1.96 -2.24 -33.30
CA SER A 816 2.06 -0.81 -32.96
C SER A 816 0.80 -0.04 -33.35
N SER A 817 0.48 1.03 -32.61
CA SER A 817 -0.63 1.94 -32.91
C SER A 817 -0.19 3.38 -33.09
N ALA A 818 -0.82 4.09 -34.03
CA ALA A 818 -0.76 5.54 -34.16
C ALA A 818 -1.60 6.30 -33.11
N LYS A 819 -2.23 5.59 -32.15
CA LYS A 819 -2.87 6.22 -30.99
C LYS A 819 -1.83 7.03 -30.21
N VAL A 820 -2.09 8.32 -30.05
CA VAL A 820 -1.20 9.23 -29.30
C VAL A 820 -1.07 8.80 -27.83
N PRO A 821 0.07 9.10 -27.16
CA PRO A 821 0.22 8.90 -25.72
C PRO A 821 -0.90 9.61 -24.97
N THR A 822 -1.43 8.96 -23.94
CA THR A 822 -2.51 9.54 -23.12
C THR A 822 -2.06 10.85 -22.44
N GLU A 823 -0.76 11.01 -22.23
CA GLU A 823 -0.14 12.23 -21.70
C GLU A 823 0.05 13.36 -22.69
N CYS A 824 0.02 13.08 -24.00
CA CYS A 824 0.37 14.08 -25.02
C CYS A 824 -0.61 15.27 -25.00
N GLU A 825 -1.88 15.00 -24.72
CA GLU A 825 -2.94 16.02 -24.54
C GLU A 825 -2.70 16.92 -23.33
N ALA A 826 -2.11 16.38 -22.26
CA ALA A 826 -1.72 17.14 -21.09
C ALA A 826 -0.37 17.87 -21.25
N GLY A 827 0.32 17.67 -22.38
CA GLY A 827 1.64 18.20 -22.69
C GLY A 827 2.78 17.67 -21.82
N PHE A 828 2.51 16.75 -20.87
CA PHE A 828 3.52 16.32 -19.90
C PHE A 828 4.65 15.54 -20.56
N LEU A 829 4.33 14.46 -21.30
CA LEU A 829 5.35 13.64 -21.95
C LEU A 829 6.18 14.46 -22.96
N LEU A 830 5.58 15.48 -23.59
CA LEU A 830 6.27 16.43 -24.48
C LEU A 830 7.09 17.53 -23.75
N ASN A 831 6.95 17.65 -22.43
CA ASN A 831 7.77 18.52 -21.58
C ASN A 831 8.93 17.73 -20.95
N LEU A 832 8.67 16.47 -20.55
CA LEU A 832 9.70 15.55 -20.10
C LEU A 832 10.62 15.12 -21.24
N HIS A 833 10.04 14.85 -22.41
CA HIS A 833 10.74 14.34 -23.58
C HIS A 833 10.46 15.24 -24.80
N PRO A 834 11.03 16.46 -24.85
CA PRO A 834 10.73 17.46 -25.89
C PRO A 834 10.94 16.98 -27.32
N PHE A 835 11.85 16.04 -27.54
CA PHE A 835 12.15 15.45 -28.84
C PHE A 835 10.94 14.69 -29.45
N LEU A 836 9.98 14.23 -28.64
CA LEU A 836 8.73 13.64 -29.14
C LEU A 836 7.91 14.60 -30.03
N LYS A 837 8.18 15.91 -29.99
CA LYS A 837 7.55 16.92 -30.88
C LYS A 837 7.85 16.69 -32.37
N HIS A 838 8.85 15.88 -32.71
CA HIS A 838 9.08 15.39 -34.08
C HIS A 838 7.92 14.50 -34.58
N TYR A 839 7.26 13.78 -33.67
CA TYR A 839 6.24 12.76 -33.97
C TYR A 839 4.82 13.16 -33.53
N LEU A 840 4.70 14.06 -32.56
CA LEU A 840 3.47 14.43 -31.87
C LEU A 840 3.28 15.94 -31.81
N THR A 841 2.08 16.43 -32.12
CA THR A 841 1.72 17.86 -31.99
C THR A 841 0.60 18.03 -30.95
N PRO A 842 0.82 18.78 -29.85
CA PRO A 842 -0.26 19.16 -28.94
C PRO A 842 -1.15 20.24 -29.60
N GLY A 843 -2.46 20.21 -29.34
CA GLY A 843 -3.42 21.17 -29.88
C GLY A 843 -4.68 21.28 -29.03
N ASP A 844 -5.46 22.34 -29.26
CA ASP A 844 -6.63 22.69 -28.45
C ASP A 844 -7.75 21.64 -28.48
N ASP A 845 -7.85 20.89 -29.58
CA ASP A 845 -8.80 19.77 -29.78
C ASP A 845 -8.18 18.38 -29.46
N GLY A 846 -7.02 18.34 -28.78
CA GLY A 846 -6.28 17.12 -28.47
C GLY A 846 -4.97 16.97 -29.26
N CYS A 847 -4.17 15.97 -28.90
CA CYS A 847 -2.87 15.70 -29.49
C CYS A 847 -2.98 14.93 -30.81
N LYS A 848 -2.16 15.30 -31.80
CA LYS A 848 -2.12 14.69 -33.13
C LYS A 848 -0.93 13.75 -33.25
N ALA A 849 -1.15 12.61 -33.90
CA ALA A 849 -0.15 11.59 -34.22
C ALA A 849 0.83 11.99 -35.35
N THR A 850 1.05 13.29 -35.52
CA THR A 850 2.01 13.89 -36.46
C THR A 850 2.67 15.07 -35.79
N GLY A 851 3.99 15.15 -35.87
CA GLY A 851 4.81 16.21 -35.27
C GLY A 851 5.36 17.18 -36.31
N THR A 852 6.48 17.82 -35.98
CA THR A 852 7.17 18.77 -36.87
C THR A 852 7.78 18.13 -38.11
N THR A 853 8.11 16.83 -38.07
CA THR A 853 8.88 16.15 -39.13
C THR A 853 8.31 14.80 -39.56
N GLY A 854 7.56 14.11 -38.70
CA GLY A 854 7.07 12.76 -38.99
C GLY A 854 5.81 12.37 -38.21
N ALA A 855 5.50 11.08 -38.24
CA ALA A 855 4.31 10.49 -37.61
C ALA A 855 4.65 9.70 -36.34
N TRP A 856 3.63 9.48 -35.51
CA TRP A 856 3.69 8.68 -34.29
C TRP A 856 3.11 7.27 -34.49
N ASN A 857 3.86 6.27 -34.02
CA ASN A 857 3.50 4.86 -33.92
C ASN A 857 4.23 4.26 -32.70
N SER A 858 3.53 3.52 -31.84
CA SER A 858 4.13 2.93 -30.64
C SER A 858 3.50 1.60 -30.23
N PHE A 859 4.28 0.78 -29.52
CA PHE A 859 3.81 -0.33 -28.70
C PHE A 859 3.70 0.12 -27.25
N THR A 860 2.74 -0.41 -26.50
CA THR A 860 2.51 -0.03 -25.09
C THR A 860 1.65 -1.07 -24.37
N GLY A 861 1.77 -1.18 -23.05
CA GLY A 861 1.10 -2.20 -22.24
C GLY A 861 1.90 -3.49 -22.13
N SER A 862 1.24 -4.58 -21.74
CA SER A 862 1.86 -5.90 -21.77
C SER A 862 1.60 -6.60 -23.11
N SER A 863 2.67 -7.09 -23.71
CA SER A 863 2.68 -7.93 -24.91
C SER A 863 2.24 -9.38 -24.65
N GLU A 864 2.20 -9.79 -23.37
CA GLU A 864 2.01 -11.18 -22.93
C GLU A 864 3.03 -12.16 -23.56
N GLY A 865 4.22 -11.66 -23.89
CA GLY A 865 5.32 -12.42 -24.49
C GLY A 865 5.70 -11.93 -25.89
N TRP A 866 6.62 -12.65 -26.52
CA TRP A 866 7.28 -12.21 -27.75
C TRP A 866 6.37 -12.15 -28.98
N ARG A 867 6.25 -10.96 -29.56
CA ARG A 867 5.53 -10.69 -30.82
C ARG A 867 6.52 -10.44 -31.97
N PRO A 868 6.23 -10.88 -33.20
CA PRO A 868 6.98 -10.44 -34.37
C PRO A 868 6.69 -8.97 -34.68
N VAL A 869 7.71 -8.23 -35.10
CA VAL A 869 7.61 -6.86 -35.61
C VAL A 869 8.25 -6.80 -37.00
N SER A 870 7.65 -6.05 -37.92
CA SER A 870 8.18 -5.83 -39.28
C SER A 870 7.93 -4.39 -39.73
N LEU A 871 8.98 -3.63 -39.99
CA LEU A 871 8.95 -2.21 -40.35
C LEU A 871 9.35 -2.01 -41.81
N ASP A 872 8.50 -1.33 -42.60
CA ASP A 872 8.81 -1.00 -43.99
C ASP A 872 9.86 0.12 -44.09
N LEU A 873 10.95 -0.13 -44.80
CA LEU A 873 12.03 0.83 -45.07
C LEU A 873 12.04 1.30 -46.53
N SER A 874 11.04 0.95 -47.34
CA SER A 874 10.99 1.27 -48.78
C SER A 874 11.10 2.77 -49.08
N GLY A 875 10.64 3.64 -48.16
CA GLY A 875 10.80 5.10 -48.25
C GLY A 875 12.24 5.61 -48.08
N TYR A 876 13.17 4.77 -47.62
CA TYR A 876 14.60 5.05 -47.46
C TYR A 876 15.48 4.35 -48.51
N ALA A 877 14.89 3.70 -49.51
CA ALA A 877 15.61 3.15 -50.66
C ALA A 877 16.50 4.22 -51.32
N GLY A 878 17.75 3.87 -51.63
CA GLY A 878 18.76 4.80 -52.14
C GLY A 878 19.44 5.70 -51.08
N LYS A 879 19.14 5.54 -49.78
CA LYS A 879 19.70 6.36 -48.69
C LYS A 879 20.40 5.52 -47.61
N LYS A 880 21.07 6.19 -46.67
CA LYS A 880 21.38 5.62 -45.35
C LYS A 880 20.35 6.11 -44.33
N VAL A 881 19.84 5.21 -43.51
CA VAL A 881 18.82 5.49 -42.48
C VAL A 881 19.37 5.06 -41.12
N GLU A 882 19.26 5.92 -40.10
CA GLU A 882 19.43 5.51 -38.71
C GLU A 882 18.07 5.09 -38.16
N LEU A 883 18.05 3.96 -37.47
CA LEU A 883 16.88 3.36 -36.83
C LEU A 883 17.16 3.25 -35.33
N SER A 884 16.18 3.52 -34.47
CA SER A 884 16.31 3.30 -33.02
C SER A 884 15.08 2.63 -32.45
N VAL A 885 15.24 1.46 -31.82
CA VAL A 885 14.19 0.91 -30.95
C VAL A 885 14.33 1.57 -29.59
N SER A 886 13.35 2.36 -29.23
CA SER A 886 13.45 3.28 -28.10
C SER A 886 12.34 3.02 -27.09
N TYR A 887 12.72 2.78 -25.84
CA TYR A 887 11.79 2.65 -24.72
C TYR A 887 11.75 3.99 -23.98
N VAL A 888 10.66 4.72 -24.18
CA VAL A 888 10.38 6.05 -23.64
C VAL A 888 9.39 5.88 -22.50
N THR A 889 9.78 6.32 -21.31
CA THR A 889 8.98 6.18 -20.10
C THR A 889 8.65 7.55 -19.54
N ASP A 890 7.42 7.77 -19.09
CA ASP A 890 7.20 8.81 -18.10
C ASP A 890 8.02 8.46 -16.82
N PRO A 891 8.18 9.36 -15.82
CA PRO A 891 8.12 8.85 -14.45
C PRO A 891 6.96 7.85 -14.40
N GLY A 892 7.12 6.71 -13.72
CA GLY A 892 6.22 5.56 -13.86
C GLY A 892 6.23 4.57 -12.69
N THR A 893 5.28 3.64 -12.65
CA THR A 893 5.67 2.25 -12.35
C THR A 893 5.33 1.44 -13.58
N GLY A 894 6.35 1.19 -14.38
CA GLY A 894 6.27 0.30 -15.52
C GLY A 894 5.78 -1.08 -15.14
N GLY A 895 5.57 -1.88 -16.16
CA GLY A 895 5.84 -3.31 -16.02
C GLY A 895 7.35 -3.55 -15.93
N ARG A 896 7.80 -4.72 -16.37
CA ARG A 896 9.23 -5.09 -16.30
C ARG A 896 10.14 -4.37 -17.31
N GLY A 897 9.60 -3.76 -18.36
CA GLY A 897 10.35 -3.02 -19.38
C GLY A 897 10.21 -3.58 -20.80
N ALA A 898 11.24 -3.38 -21.64
CA ALA A 898 11.23 -3.77 -23.06
C ALA A 898 12.42 -4.67 -23.44
N PHE A 899 12.17 -5.64 -24.32
CA PHE A 899 13.10 -6.71 -24.69
C PHE A 899 13.05 -6.93 -26.21
N VAL A 900 14.21 -6.92 -26.86
CA VAL A 900 14.36 -7.03 -28.33
C VAL A 900 15.34 -8.15 -28.65
N ASP A 901 14.99 -8.97 -29.65
CA ASP A 901 15.77 -10.14 -30.05
C ASP A 901 15.49 -10.52 -31.52
N SER A 902 16.29 -11.43 -32.11
CA SER A 902 16.10 -12.00 -33.46
C SER A 902 15.96 -10.90 -34.53
N THR A 903 16.80 -9.86 -34.48
CA THR A 903 16.74 -8.73 -35.41
C THR A 903 17.32 -9.11 -36.77
N ALA A 904 16.71 -8.67 -37.87
CA ALA A 904 17.21 -8.91 -39.21
C ALA A 904 16.75 -7.85 -40.22
N LEU A 905 17.54 -7.62 -41.25
CA LEU A 905 17.17 -6.81 -42.42
C LEU A 905 16.72 -7.75 -43.54
N VAL A 906 15.56 -7.49 -44.16
CA VAL A 906 15.07 -8.26 -45.30
C VAL A 906 15.10 -7.37 -46.54
N VAL A 907 15.71 -7.83 -47.63
CA VAL A 907 15.76 -7.11 -48.93
C VAL A 907 15.54 -8.10 -50.06
N GLY A 908 14.60 -7.82 -50.96
CA GLY A 908 14.23 -8.73 -52.06
C GLY A 908 13.65 -10.07 -51.58
N GLY A 909 13.20 -10.14 -50.33
CA GLY A 909 12.81 -11.38 -49.65
C GLY A 909 13.97 -12.21 -49.08
N ALA A 910 15.23 -11.75 -49.20
CA ALA A 910 16.39 -12.38 -48.58
C ALA A 910 16.70 -11.73 -47.22
N THR A 911 16.93 -12.56 -46.20
CA THR A 911 17.33 -12.12 -44.86
C THR A 911 18.85 -11.90 -44.80
N GLN A 912 19.26 -10.75 -44.26
CA GLN A 912 20.65 -10.32 -44.04
C GLN A 912 20.77 -9.55 -42.72
N ASP A 913 22.00 -9.23 -42.29
CA ASP A 913 22.31 -8.51 -41.04
C ASP A 913 21.54 -9.02 -39.80
N THR A 914 21.50 -10.35 -39.65
CA THR A 914 20.86 -11.04 -38.52
C THR A 914 21.65 -10.86 -37.22
N GLU A 915 21.01 -10.41 -36.15
CA GLU A 915 21.60 -10.27 -34.82
C GLU A 915 20.58 -10.68 -33.74
N GLY A 916 20.93 -11.73 -32.99
CA GLY A 916 20.23 -12.25 -31.80
C GLY A 916 20.96 -11.92 -30.48
N PHE A 917 21.91 -11.00 -30.50
CA PHE A 917 22.60 -10.45 -29.34
C PHE A 917 23.48 -11.41 -28.53
N GLU A 918 23.82 -12.57 -29.07
CA GLU A 918 24.58 -13.63 -28.39
C GLU A 918 26.02 -13.22 -27.97
N THR A 919 26.66 -12.34 -28.75
CA THR A 919 28.08 -11.99 -28.54
C THR A 919 28.32 -10.51 -28.23
N ALA A 920 27.43 -9.62 -28.68
CA ALA A 920 27.49 -8.17 -28.49
C ALA A 920 26.11 -7.55 -28.74
N LEU A 921 25.99 -6.22 -28.74
CA LEU A 921 24.85 -5.55 -29.38
C LEU A 921 24.95 -5.55 -30.92
N GLY A 922 26.06 -6.05 -31.49
CA GLY A 922 26.20 -6.27 -32.93
C GLY A 922 26.26 -4.96 -33.72
N PRO A 923 25.43 -4.78 -34.77
CA PRO A 923 25.28 -3.51 -35.47
C PRO A 923 24.52 -2.45 -34.66
N TRP A 924 23.98 -2.80 -33.49
CA TRP A 924 23.27 -1.89 -32.60
C TRP A 924 24.17 -1.30 -31.51
N SER A 925 23.77 -0.13 -31.01
CA SER A 925 24.46 0.59 -29.93
C SER A 925 23.43 1.24 -28.99
N ALA A 926 23.74 1.27 -27.69
CA ALA A 926 22.92 1.99 -26.72
C ALA A 926 23.25 3.49 -26.80
N ALA A 927 22.37 4.27 -27.42
CA ALA A 927 22.51 5.71 -27.55
C ALA A 927 21.92 6.44 -26.35
N GLY A 928 22.47 7.61 -26.02
CA GLY A 928 21.94 8.47 -24.96
C GLY A 928 20.53 8.99 -25.28
N PRO A 929 19.80 9.49 -24.27
CA PRO A 929 18.50 10.11 -24.48
C PRO A 929 18.62 11.35 -25.39
N PRO A 930 17.60 11.66 -26.22
CA PRO A 930 17.64 12.85 -27.08
C PRO A 930 17.68 14.17 -26.30
N GLU A 931 18.08 15.25 -26.97
CA GLU A 931 18.21 16.56 -26.34
C GLU A 931 16.91 17.02 -25.63
N GLY A 932 17.08 17.56 -24.43
CA GLY A 932 15.98 18.00 -23.57
C GLY A 932 15.34 16.91 -22.71
N SER A 933 15.68 15.63 -22.89
CA SER A 933 15.22 14.54 -22.02
C SER A 933 16.12 14.36 -20.78
N PRO A 934 15.59 13.83 -19.66
CA PRO A 934 16.40 13.45 -18.51
C PRO A 934 17.47 12.41 -18.85
N ALA A 935 18.54 12.38 -18.06
CA ALA A 935 19.58 11.36 -18.18
C ALA A 935 19.06 9.99 -17.71
N ASN A 936 19.23 8.96 -18.53
CA ASN A 936 18.82 7.60 -18.19
C ASN A 936 19.69 7.04 -17.04
N PRO A 937 19.10 6.49 -15.95
CA PRO A 937 19.86 5.88 -14.87
C PRO A 937 20.48 4.52 -15.26
N ALA A 938 19.85 3.82 -16.21
CA ALA A 938 20.38 2.68 -16.96
C ALA A 938 19.79 2.74 -18.38
N ASN A 939 20.40 2.06 -19.35
CA ASN A 939 19.99 2.10 -20.77
C ASN A 939 19.89 0.67 -21.33
N TRP A 940 19.62 0.51 -22.64
CA TRP A 940 19.66 -0.80 -23.29
C TRP A 940 20.99 -1.51 -23.04
N THR A 941 20.90 -2.74 -22.57
CA THR A 941 22.06 -3.61 -22.32
C THR A 941 21.82 -4.99 -22.92
N ARG A 942 22.91 -5.69 -23.22
CA ARG A 942 22.86 -7.11 -23.56
C ARG A 942 22.61 -7.88 -22.26
N SER A 943 21.52 -8.61 -22.17
CA SER A 943 21.13 -9.33 -20.95
C SER A 943 20.66 -10.75 -21.23
N GLN A 944 20.78 -11.60 -20.22
CA GLN A 944 20.06 -12.87 -20.13
C GLN A 944 18.68 -12.60 -19.47
N GLU A 945 17.95 -13.64 -19.05
CA GLU A 945 16.69 -13.50 -18.30
C GLU A 945 16.87 -12.58 -17.07
N LEU A 946 16.16 -11.45 -17.05
CA LEU A 946 16.23 -10.46 -15.95
C LEU A 946 15.24 -10.74 -14.82
N PHE A 947 14.06 -11.28 -15.17
CA PHE A 947 12.95 -11.46 -14.25
C PHE A 947 12.50 -12.93 -14.27
N HIS A 948 13.13 -13.71 -13.40
CA HIS A 948 12.84 -15.13 -13.30
C HIS A 948 11.40 -15.35 -12.84
N THR A 949 10.67 -16.20 -13.57
CA THR A 949 9.24 -16.48 -13.32
C THR A 949 9.06 -17.95 -12.95
N SER A 950 8.75 -18.24 -11.68
CA SER A 950 8.58 -19.62 -11.23
C SER A 950 7.11 -20.08 -11.33
N ALA A 951 6.88 -21.29 -11.85
CA ALA A 951 5.59 -21.98 -11.92
C ALA A 951 5.05 -22.45 -10.56
N GLY A 952 5.85 -22.34 -9.51
CA GLY A 952 5.45 -22.61 -8.14
C GLY A 952 6.47 -22.03 -7.15
N VAL A 953 6.05 -21.83 -5.91
CA VAL A 953 6.87 -21.20 -4.86
C VAL A 953 6.83 -22.06 -3.60
N THR A 954 7.92 -22.06 -2.84
CA THR A 954 7.99 -22.70 -1.52
C THR A 954 8.45 -21.72 -0.45
N THR A 955 7.83 -21.80 0.72
CA THR A 955 8.29 -21.19 1.98
C THR A 955 8.63 -22.29 3.00
N ARG A 956 8.83 -21.93 4.27
CA ARG A 956 8.97 -22.89 5.38
C ARG A 956 7.67 -23.68 5.64
N ASP A 957 6.51 -23.09 5.37
CA ASP A 957 5.20 -23.63 5.78
C ASP A 957 4.23 -23.84 4.61
N THR A 958 4.55 -23.36 3.41
CA THR A 958 3.68 -23.39 2.24
C THR A 958 4.36 -23.90 0.96
N VAL A 959 3.58 -24.53 0.10
CA VAL A 959 3.91 -24.84 -1.30
C VAL A 959 2.79 -24.31 -2.18
N LEU A 960 3.11 -23.42 -3.11
CA LEU A 960 2.21 -22.85 -4.11
C LEU A 960 2.52 -23.48 -5.48
N LEU A 961 1.49 -23.88 -6.22
CA LEU A 961 1.58 -24.29 -7.63
C LEU A 961 0.56 -23.50 -8.46
N GLY A 962 0.99 -22.92 -9.59
CA GLY A 962 0.16 -22.07 -10.45
C GLY A 962 -0.83 -22.81 -11.34
N PHE A 963 -1.13 -24.06 -11.04
CA PHE A 963 -2.08 -24.91 -11.75
C PHE A 963 -2.71 -25.90 -10.77
N GLY A 964 -3.98 -26.24 -11.01
CA GLY A 964 -4.64 -27.32 -10.27
C GLY A 964 -4.21 -28.71 -10.75
N LEU A 965 -4.32 -29.72 -9.89
CA LEU A 965 -3.98 -31.10 -10.22
C LEU A 965 -4.89 -31.73 -11.28
N GLU A 966 -6.08 -31.17 -11.53
CA GLU A 966 -6.97 -31.54 -12.61
C GLU A 966 -6.32 -31.40 -14.00
N HIS A 967 -5.41 -30.44 -14.17
CA HIS A 967 -4.66 -30.23 -15.42
C HIS A 967 -3.51 -31.22 -15.63
N VAL A 968 -3.21 -32.10 -14.67
CA VAL A 968 -2.16 -33.13 -14.80
C VAL A 968 -2.83 -34.46 -15.15
N PRO A 969 -2.81 -34.95 -16.41
CA PRO A 969 -3.61 -36.13 -16.78
C PRO A 969 -3.16 -37.42 -16.09
N SER A 970 -1.84 -37.58 -15.90
CA SER A 970 -1.25 -38.79 -15.32
C SER A 970 -1.38 -38.83 -13.80
N ALA A 971 -2.10 -39.85 -13.29
CA ALA A 971 -2.21 -40.10 -11.85
C ALA A 971 -0.85 -40.30 -11.17
N ALA A 972 0.11 -40.93 -11.85
CA ALA A 972 1.47 -41.14 -11.32
C ALA A 972 2.24 -39.82 -11.20
N GLN A 973 2.04 -38.87 -12.13
CA GLN A 973 2.63 -37.53 -12.03
C GLN A 973 1.97 -36.71 -10.92
N ARG A 974 0.63 -36.75 -10.78
CA ARG A 974 -0.09 -36.14 -9.64
C ARG A 974 0.45 -36.63 -8.30
N ALA A 975 0.60 -37.95 -8.15
CA ALA A 975 1.21 -38.56 -6.97
C ALA A 975 2.66 -38.10 -6.76
N LYS A 976 3.50 -38.08 -7.80
CA LYS A 976 4.90 -37.62 -7.69
C LYS A 976 5.00 -36.16 -7.24
N LEU A 977 4.14 -35.30 -7.78
CA LEU A 977 4.06 -33.86 -7.50
C LEU A 977 3.63 -33.58 -6.06
N VAL A 978 2.49 -34.14 -5.63
CA VAL A 978 2.01 -34.06 -4.23
C VAL A 978 3.04 -34.65 -3.27
N GLY A 979 3.69 -35.76 -3.63
CA GLY A 979 4.79 -36.33 -2.85
C GLY A 979 5.98 -35.40 -2.70
N GLY A 980 6.30 -34.60 -3.73
CA GLY A 980 7.31 -33.54 -3.67
C GLY A 980 6.92 -32.44 -2.70
N ALA A 981 5.72 -31.89 -2.84
CA ALA A 981 5.20 -30.84 -1.96
C ALA A 981 5.16 -31.28 -0.48
N LEU A 982 4.70 -32.50 -0.20
CA LEU A 982 4.72 -33.10 1.13
C LEU A 982 6.11 -33.35 1.71
N ARG A 983 7.17 -33.42 0.87
CA ARG A 983 8.57 -33.48 1.32
C ARG A 983 9.17 -32.09 1.52
N ALA A 984 8.76 -31.09 0.74
CA ALA A 984 9.18 -29.70 0.95
C ALA A 984 8.72 -29.20 2.33
N LEU A 985 7.45 -29.42 2.69
CA LEU A 985 6.84 -29.05 3.98
C LEU A 985 7.38 -29.79 5.23
N ARG A 986 8.36 -30.69 5.06
CA ARG A 986 9.02 -31.43 6.16
C ARG A 986 10.43 -30.92 6.47
N ARG A 987 10.89 -29.91 5.73
CA ARG A 987 12.17 -29.24 5.94
C ARG A 987 12.00 -28.02 6.84
#